data_AF-A0A8B9KPR9-F1
#
_entry.id   AF-A0A8B9KPR9-F1
#
_cell.length_a   1.000
_cell.length_b   1.000
_cell.length_c   1.000
_cell.angle_alpha   90.00
_cell.angle_beta   90.00
_cell.angle_gamma   90.00
#
_symmetry.space_group_name_H-M   'P 1'
#
loop_
_entity.id
_entity.type
_entity.pdbx_description
1 polymer ?
#
loop_
_entity_poly.entity_id
_entity_poly.type
_entity_poly.pdbx_seq_one_letter_code
_entity_poly.pdbx_strand_id
1 'polypeptide(L)'
;MYFAVLFIDLSIITVITCCFKLCKRLQYFNMTALIFNLSPFCLQKMTQNMTVWSVVSVIDMLALQDVKQNVAAVEKMSGALKTLSDLYIVSTFRLPPKLGGVLLGFYNKQDNKKYLELAIMGKINKALVRYVREDGKLHTVNLQSANLADGRAQSIILRVGGLRRDNLSLELYVNCRLADSAQRLPPLVALPAEAELVEIRNGYKAYARLQGSVESLKLALGGSVAKAGALTDCPFQGDSSAYNIVNGEANSILGDHTKALIGQLIIFNQILGELREDIREQVKEMSLIRNTILECQVCGFHEPRSRCQPNPCFKGVACMEIFEFPGYRCGPCPEGMTGNGTHCHDIDECVLAQPCYSPSACVNTAKGFSCEPCPPGFWGPPLLGVGVEYAKHHKQECSDVDECVEVANACTPNSVCINTIGSFKCGQCKVGYVGNQTAGCYPRRSCATLSFNPCDSNAHCIMERNGEVSCACNVGWAGNGNTCGTDTDIDGYPDRSLPCMDNDKHCKQDNCIYTPNSGQEDADNDGIGDQCDEDADGDGIKNVEDNCRLMSNKDQQNSDTDSFGDACDNCPNVPNIDQKDTDNNGEGDACDNDIDGDGIQNVLDNCPKVPNPMQTDRDGDGVGDACDSCPEMSNPMQSDVDNDLVGDVCDTNQDLDGDGHQDTRDNCPDIPNSSQLDSDNDGIGDDCDNDDDNDGIPDFETMGGLGPDNCRLIPNPNQKDSDVSIFYLNISSLSDNTFYLNSWHFFTC
;
A
#
# COMPACT_ATOMS: atom_id res chain seq x y z
N MET A 1 -1.43 -9.13 -45.73
CA MET A 1 -1.87 -8.13 -46.73
C MET A 1 -2.63 -7.07 -45.96
N TYR A 2 -2.14 -5.82 -45.93
CA TYR A 2 -2.68 -4.61 -45.23
C TYR A 2 -2.76 -4.64 -43.68
N PHE A 3 -2.41 -3.60 -42.89
CA PHE A 3 -1.63 -2.36 -43.02
C PHE A 3 -1.39 -1.81 -41.58
N ALA A 4 -0.17 -1.34 -41.28
CA ALA A 4 0.33 -0.26 -40.37
C ALA A 4 -0.39 0.09 -39.02
N VAL A 5 0.21 0.61 -37.93
CA VAL A 5 1.35 1.52 -37.71
C VAL A 5 1.80 1.37 -36.24
N LEU A 6 3.09 1.25 -35.93
CA LEU A 6 3.67 1.91 -34.75
C LEU A 6 5.12 2.27 -35.03
N PHE A 7 5.39 3.57 -35.06
CA PHE A 7 6.70 4.19 -35.22
C PHE A 7 7.56 3.90 -33.97
N ILE A 8 8.71 3.25 -34.16
CA ILE A 8 9.83 3.30 -33.22
C ILE A 8 11.10 3.61 -34.02
N ASP A 9 11.84 4.61 -33.53
CA ASP A 9 12.98 5.28 -34.15
C ASP A 9 14.13 4.35 -34.59
N LEU A 10 14.57 4.56 -35.83
CA LEU A 10 15.52 3.72 -36.58
C LEU A 10 17.01 4.11 -36.36
N SER A 11 17.36 4.65 -35.20
CA SER A 11 18.66 5.32 -34.99
C SER A 11 19.65 4.56 -34.11
N ILE A 12 19.26 3.44 -33.48
CA ILE A 12 20.10 2.73 -32.50
C ILE A 12 20.68 1.41 -33.06
N ILE A 13 20.11 0.85 -34.12
CA ILE A 13 20.52 -0.48 -34.64
C ILE A 13 21.78 -0.41 -35.53
N THR A 14 22.16 0.77 -36.03
CA THR A 14 23.30 0.91 -36.97
C THR A 14 24.66 1.01 -36.28
N VAL A 15 24.71 1.22 -34.95
CA VAL A 15 25.98 1.36 -34.20
C VAL A 15 26.43 0.02 -33.59
N ILE A 16 25.49 -0.84 -33.20
CA ILE A 16 25.80 -2.14 -32.58
C ILE A 16 26.24 -3.18 -33.63
N THR A 17 25.79 -3.04 -34.90
CA THR A 17 26.19 -3.95 -36.00
C THR A 17 27.58 -3.65 -36.58
N CYS A 18 28.22 -2.52 -36.25
CA CYS A 18 29.58 -2.21 -36.72
C CYS A 18 30.67 -2.79 -35.79
N CYS A 19 30.42 -2.90 -34.48
CA CYS A 19 31.36 -3.51 -33.53
C CYS A 19 31.39 -5.04 -33.57
N PHE A 20 30.29 -5.70 -33.93
CA PHE A 20 30.26 -7.18 -34.02
C PHE A 20 30.86 -7.75 -35.31
N LYS A 21 31.13 -6.92 -36.33
CA LYS A 21 31.66 -7.37 -37.64
C LYS A 21 33.16 -7.20 -37.83
N LEU A 22 33.87 -6.57 -36.88
CA LEU A 22 35.34 -6.52 -36.88
C LEU A 22 36.01 -7.48 -35.89
N CYS A 23 35.28 -8.08 -34.94
CA CYS A 23 35.85 -8.96 -33.91
C CYS A 23 35.81 -10.47 -34.24
N LYS A 24 35.68 -10.83 -35.53
CA LYS A 24 35.69 -12.25 -35.99
C LYS A 24 36.74 -12.52 -37.07
N ARG A 25 37.84 -11.77 -37.06
CA ARG A 25 38.92 -11.95 -38.03
C ARG A 25 40.27 -11.47 -37.50
N LEU A 26 40.79 -12.08 -36.43
CA LEU A 26 42.21 -12.11 -36.07
C LEU A 26 42.41 -13.17 -34.96
N GLN A 27 42.79 -14.38 -35.36
CA GLN A 27 43.41 -15.38 -34.49
C GLN A 27 44.93 -15.14 -34.48
N TYR A 28 45.56 -15.52 -33.37
CA TYR A 28 47.00 -15.48 -33.03
C TYR A 28 47.54 -14.13 -32.54
N PHE A 29 47.67 -13.97 -31.21
CA PHE A 29 48.95 -13.79 -30.51
C PHE A 29 48.74 -13.73 -28.99
N ASN A 30 49.72 -14.23 -28.25
CA ASN A 30 49.70 -14.49 -26.81
C ASN A 30 50.21 -13.27 -25.98
N MET A 31 49.80 -13.24 -24.71
CA MET A 31 50.44 -12.58 -23.55
C MET A 31 50.43 -11.04 -23.38
N THR A 32 49.86 -10.62 -22.25
CA THR A 32 50.32 -9.60 -21.27
C THR A 32 51.06 -8.36 -21.79
N ALA A 33 50.48 -7.19 -21.49
CA ALA A 33 51.05 -5.82 -21.45
C ALA A 33 50.46 -4.86 -22.48
N LEU A 34 49.39 -4.15 -22.09
CA LEU A 34 49.12 -2.76 -22.54
C LEU A 34 47.99 -2.13 -21.70
N ILE A 35 48.11 -2.24 -20.38
CA ILE A 35 47.54 -1.25 -19.46
C ILE A 35 48.61 -0.18 -19.35
N PHE A 36 48.43 0.93 -20.06
CA PHE A 36 48.81 2.30 -19.69
C PHE A 36 48.85 3.18 -20.94
N ASN A 37 48.02 4.22 -20.88
CA ASN A 37 48.20 5.54 -21.45
C ASN A 37 47.71 5.87 -22.89
N LEU A 38 46.73 6.80 -22.84
CA LEU A 38 46.53 8.00 -23.68
C LEU A 38 45.53 7.83 -24.85
N SER A 39 44.48 8.66 -25.00
CA SER A 39 44.24 10.02 -24.47
C SER A 39 42.76 10.46 -24.63
N PRO A 40 42.34 11.59 -24.00
CA PRO A 40 41.02 11.83 -23.42
C PRO A 40 40.01 12.55 -24.33
N PHE A 41 40.06 12.32 -25.64
CA PHE A 41 39.16 13.03 -26.58
C PHE A 41 37.79 12.37 -26.77
N CYS A 42 37.61 11.12 -26.32
CA CYS A 42 36.37 10.38 -26.53
C CYS A 42 35.34 10.53 -25.40
N LEU A 43 35.75 11.02 -24.22
CA LEU A 43 34.87 11.17 -23.05
C LEU A 43 34.11 12.50 -23.03
N GLN A 44 34.47 13.47 -23.87
CA GLN A 44 33.95 14.83 -23.81
C GLN A 44 32.75 15.11 -24.73
N LYS A 45 32.30 14.13 -25.52
CA LYS A 45 31.13 14.27 -26.42
C LYS A 45 29.95 13.34 -26.12
N MET A 46 30.06 12.45 -25.12
CA MET A 46 28.95 11.60 -24.65
C MET A 46 28.20 12.16 -23.43
N THR A 47 28.62 13.30 -22.87
CA THR A 47 27.99 13.94 -21.69
C THR A 47 27.15 15.18 -22.02
N GLN A 48 26.57 15.26 -23.22
CA GLN A 48 25.72 16.41 -23.59
C GLN A 48 24.32 16.09 -24.09
N ASN A 49 23.82 14.85 -23.99
CA ASN A 49 22.41 14.60 -24.35
C ASN A 49 21.75 13.37 -23.72
N MET A 50 22.04 13.09 -22.44
CA MET A 50 21.21 12.22 -21.62
C MET A 50 21.10 12.78 -20.20
N THR A 51 19.89 12.69 -19.65
CA THR A 51 19.46 12.99 -18.26
C THR A 51 19.28 14.45 -17.85
N VAL A 52 18.05 14.96 -18.00
CA VAL A 52 17.44 15.85 -16.98
C VAL A 52 16.28 15.07 -16.35
N TRP A 53 16.63 14.15 -15.46
CA TRP A 53 15.74 13.77 -14.37
C TRP A 53 16.16 14.66 -13.20
N SER A 54 15.27 15.52 -12.71
CA SER A 54 15.57 16.39 -11.57
C SER A 54 15.68 15.55 -10.29
N VAL A 55 16.90 15.10 -9.98
CA VAL A 55 17.22 14.51 -8.69
C VAL A 55 17.09 15.61 -7.64
N VAL A 56 16.09 15.50 -6.78
CA VAL A 56 15.97 16.34 -5.59
C VAL A 56 17.00 15.84 -4.60
N SER A 57 18.04 16.64 -4.32
CA SER A 57 19.00 16.30 -3.26
C SER A 57 18.50 16.86 -1.93
N VAL A 58 18.35 15.99 -0.93
CA VAL A 58 17.90 16.35 0.42
C VAL A 58 19.11 16.33 1.35
N ILE A 59 19.24 17.35 2.20
CA ILE A 59 20.26 17.47 3.24
C ILE A 59 19.56 17.46 4.59
N ASP A 60 19.89 16.49 5.43
CA ASP A 60 19.46 16.48 6.83
C ASP A 60 20.37 17.42 7.65
N MET A 61 19.79 18.47 8.24
CA MET A 61 20.53 19.50 8.98
C MET A 61 20.76 19.14 10.45
N LEU A 62 20.10 18.11 10.98
CA LEU A 62 20.33 17.60 12.33
C LEU A 62 21.47 16.58 12.35
N ALA A 63 21.67 15.84 11.25
CA ALA A 63 22.74 14.86 11.08
C ALA A 63 24.14 15.46 10.84
N LEU A 64 24.25 16.79 10.64
CA LEU A 64 25.53 17.48 10.42
C LEU A 64 26.29 17.67 11.73
N GLN A 65 27.10 16.68 12.11
CA GLN A 65 27.91 16.73 13.34
C GLN A 65 29.37 17.15 13.06
N ASP A 66 29.90 16.85 11.87
CA ASP A 66 31.30 17.10 11.52
C ASP A 66 31.53 18.35 10.66
N VAL A 67 32.72 18.95 10.80
CA VAL A 67 33.16 20.10 9.97
C VAL A 67 33.18 19.76 8.48
N LYS A 68 33.60 18.53 8.12
CA LYS A 68 33.61 18.06 6.72
C LYS A 68 32.21 17.97 6.11
N GLN A 69 31.23 17.50 6.89
CA GLN A 69 29.83 17.41 6.47
C GLN A 69 29.21 18.80 6.29
N ASN A 70 29.53 19.75 7.18
CA ASN A 70 29.11 21.14 7.06
C ASN A 70 29.65 21.81 5.78
N VAL A 71 30.93 21.61 5.46
CA VAL A 71 31.54 22.11 4.22
C VAL A 71 30.82 21.53 2.99
N ALA A 72 30.62 20.21 2.96
CA ALA A 72 29.92 19.54 1.85
C ALA A 72 28.45 20.01 1.70
N ALA A 73 27.75 20.29 2.80
CA ALA A 73 26.40 20.82 2.78
C ALA A 73 26.34 22.25 2.21
N VAL A 74 27.29 23.11 2.60
CA VAL A 74 27.41 24.48 2.09
C VAL A 74 27.77 24.48 0.59
N GLU A 75 28.67 23.61 0.14
CA GLU A 75 29.02 23.48 -1.27
C GLU A 75 27.82 23.04 -2.13
N LYS A 76 27.09 22.01 -1.69
CA LYS A 76 25.86 21.54 -2.36
C LYS A 76 24.81 22.65 -2.45
N MET A 77 24.63 23.42 -1.37
CA MET A 77 23.67 24.52 -1.34
C MET A 77 24.13 25.71 -2.20
N SER A 78 25.42 26.07 -2.19
CA SER A 78 25.98 27.14 -3.02
C SER A 78 25.86 26.82 -4.52
N GLY A 79 26.07 25.55 -4.90
CA GLY A 79 25.77 25.05 -6.24
C GLY A 79 24.29 25.14 -6.58
N ALA A 80 23.42 24.64 -5.68
CA ALA A 80 21.98 24.62 -5.88
C ALA A 80 21.34 26.00 -6.01
N LEU A 81 21.78 27.00 -5.23
CA LEU A 81 21.29 28.38 -5.33
C LEU A 81 21.57 29.02 -6.70
N LYS A 82 22.57 28.53 -7.44
CA LYS A 82 22.89 28.99 -8.80
C LYS A 82 22.12 28.24 -9.89
N THR A 83 21.74 26.98 -9.64
CA THR A 83 21.18 26.10 -10.67
C THR A 83 19.67 25.88 -10.56
N LEU A 84 19.11 25.91 -9.34
CA LEU A 84 17.73 25.53 -9.07
C LEU A 84 16.80 26.75 -9.07
N SER A 85 15.53 26.52 -9.41
CA SER A 85 14.50 27.56 -9.32
C SER A 85 13.95 27.71 -7.91
N ASP A 86 13.82 26.60 -7.19
CA ASP A 86 13.10 26.49 -5.91
C ASP A 86 13.93 25.71 -4.88
N LEU A 87 13.84 26.13 -3.62
CA LEU A 87 14.47 25.55 -2.44
C LEU A 87 13.42 25.35 -1.35
N TYR A 88 13.46 24.24 -0.62
CA TYR A 88 12.49 23.94 0.44
C TYR A 88 13.18 23.69 1.78
N ILE A 89 12.76 24.42 2.82
CA ILE A 89 13.15 24.16 4.21
C ILE A 89 11.97 23.47 4.88
N VAL A 90 12.19 22.26 5.38
CA VAL A 90 11.17 21.38 5.92
C VAL A 90 11.53 21.04 7.36
N SER A 91 10.60 21.22 8.30
CA SER A 91 10.89 20.95 9.71
C SER A 91 9.64 20.63 10.53
N THR A 92 9.76 19.65 11.42
CA THR A 92 8.79 19.37 12.48
C THR A 92 9.39 19.80 13.81
N PHE A 93 8.69 20.65 14.56
CA PHE A 93 9.17 21.15 15.85
C PHE A 93 8.02 21.38 16.83
N ARG A 94 8.33 21.33 18.13
CA ARG A 94 7.42 21.65 19.24
C ARG A 94 7.98 22.84 20.01
N LEU A 95 7.19 23.89 20.18
CA LEU A 95 7.55 25.06 21.01
C LEU A 95 6.48 25.34 22.07
N PRO A 96 6.86 25.61 23.32
CA PRO A 96 5.91 26.03 24.34
C PRO A 96 5.22 27.36 24.01
N PRO A 97 4.04 27.63 24.62
CA PRO A 97 3.27 28.82 24.33
C PRO A 97 4.06 30.12 24.48
N LYS A 98 3.98 30.99 23.45
CA LYS A 98 4.58 32.34 23.43
C LYS A 98 6.13 32.37 23.44
N LEU A 99 6.83 31.24 23.28
CA LEU A 99 8.28 31.18 23.11
C LEU A 99 8.68 31.16 21.62
N GLY A 100 9.93 31.50 21.31
CA GLY A 100 10.39 31.56 19.92
C GLY A 100 11.91 31.51 19.82
N GLY A 101 12.42 31.03 18.69
CA GLY A 101 13.83 30.80 18.45
C GLY A 101 14.17 30.63 16.97
N VAL A 102 15.46 30.68 16.65
CA VAL A 102 15.97 30.41 15.30
C VAL A 102 15.89 28.91 15.02
N LEU A 103 15.25 28.54 13.92
CA LEU A 103 15.08 27.16 13.49
C LEU A 103 16.23 26.70 12.59
N LEU A 104 16.62 27.55 11.64
CA LEU A 104 17.78 27.34 10.76
C LEU A 104 18.39 28.68 10.39
N GLY A 105 19.71 28.78 10.37
CA GLY A 105 20.38 29.94 9.81
C GLY A 105 21.77 29.66 9.27
N PHE A 106 22.12 30.39 8.21
CA PHE A 106 23.43 30.42 7.58
C PHE A 106 24.08 31.76 7.83
N TYR A 107 25.25 31.74 8.45
CA TYR A 107 25.96 32.93 8.90
C TYR A 107 27.36 32.95 8.31
N ASN A 108 27.91 34.13 8.08
CA ASN A 108 29.34 34.26 7.84
C ASN A 108 30.08 34.12 9.18
N LYS A 109 31.07 33.24 9.20
CA LYS A 109 31.88 32.89 10.38
C LYS A 109 32.69 34.07 10.93
N GLN A 110 33.06 35.04 10.08
CA GLN A 110 33.92 36.16 10.46
C GLN A 110 33.14 37.37 11.00
N ASP A 111 32.02 37.72 10.37
CA ASP A 111 31.26 38.95 10.68
C ASP A 111 29.84 38.69 11.21
N ASN A 112 29.43 37.42 11.38
CA ASN A 112 28.08 36.98 11.76
C ASN A 112 26.96 37.51 10.85
N LYS A 113 27.28 37.93 9.62
CA LYS A 113 26.27 38.38 8.64
C LYS A 113 25.38 37.22 8.23
N LYS A 114 24.06 37.44 8.25
CA LYS A 114 23.05 36.41 7.99
C LYS A 114 22.81 36.25 6.50
N TYR A 115 23.21 35.14 5.91
CA TYR A 115 22.88 34.86 4.51
C TYR A 115 21.39 34.52 4.37
N LEU A 116 20.90 33.61 5.22
CA LEU A 116 19.50 33.24 5.34
C LEU A 116 19.23 32.74 6.76
N GLU A 117 18.19 33.23 7.42
CA GLU A 117 17.76 32.83 8.77
C GLU A 117 16.24 32.68 8.78
N LEU A 118 15.77 31.52 9.24
CA LEU A 118 14.37 31.22 9.54
C LEU A 118 14.21 31.14 11.06
N ALA A 119 13.37 32.01 11.61
CA ALA A 119 13.08 32.05 13.05
C ALA A 119 11.57 32.06 13.32
N ILE A 120 11.14 31.40 14.39
CA ILE A 120 9.74 31.34 14.81
C ILE A 120 9.55 32.28 16.00
N MET A 121 8.58 33.18 15.92
CA MET A 121 8.25 34.17 16.95
C MET A 121 6.90 33.84 17.59
N GLY A 122 6.88 32.97 18.61
CA GLY A 122 5.63 32.51 19.22
C GLY A 122 4.82 33.58 19.95
N LYS A 123 5.43 34.68 20.44
CA LYS A 123 4.67 35.80 21.05
C LYS A 123 3.66 36.44 20.09
N ILE A 124 3.98 36.42 18.80
CA ILE A 124 3.20 37.07 17.73
C ILE A 124 2.71 36.06 16.70
N ASN A 125 2.99 34.76 16.88
CA ASN A 125 2.73 33.67 15.94
C ASN A 125 3.14 34.01 14.50
N LYS A 126 4.39 34.41 14.30
CA LYS A 126 4.95 34.69 12.96
C LYS A 126 6.20 33.89 12.69
N ALA A 127 6.35 33.42 11.45
CA ALA A 127 7.63 32.95 10.93
C ALA A 127 8.36 34.14 10.30
N LEU A 128 9.61 34.32 10.69
CA LEU A 128 10.43 35.45 10.29
C LEU A 128 11.58 34.93 9.44
N VAL A 129 11.63 35.36 8.19
CA VAL A 129 12.69 35.02 7.23
C VAL A 129 13.56 36.25 7.03
N ARG A 130 14.84 36.14 7.35
CA ARG A 130 15.86 37.18 7.19
C ARG A 130 16.88 36.73 6.19
N TYR A 131 17.18 37.56 5.21
CA TYR A 131 18.23 37.26 4.24
C TYR A 131 18.91 38.51 3.71
N VAL A 132 20.13 38.37 3.21
CA VAL A 132 20.87 39.48 2.60
C VAL A 132 20.55 39.56 1.11
N ARG A 133 20.21 40.75 0.64
CA ARG A 133 19.97 41.04 -0.78
C ARG A 133 21.29 41.24 -1.50
N GLU A 134 21.27 41.25 -2.84
CA GLU A 134 22.45 41.59 -3.66
C GLU A 134 23.07 42.95 -3.32
N ASP A 135 22.29 43.93 -2.85
CA ASP A 135 22.79 45.24 -2.40
C ASP A 135 23.53 45.21 -1.05
N GLY A 136 23.71 44.02 -0.48
CA GLY A 136 24.41 43.79 0.77
C GLY A 136 23.63 44.12 2.05
N LYS A 137 22.39 44.63 1.93
CA LYS A 137 21.52 44.97 3.07
C LYS A 137 20.63 43.78 3.47
N LEU A 138 20.29 43.71 4.76
CA LEU A 138 19.39 42.70 5.30
C LEU A 138 17.92 43.03 4.96
N HIS A 139 17.20 42.07 4.40
CA HIS A 139 15.76 42.11 4.20
C HIS A 139 15.08 41.16 5.18
N THR A 140 13.93 41.57 5.72
CA THR A 140 13.15 40.76 6.67
C THR A 140 11.72 40.63 6.16
N VAL A 141 11.26 39.38 6.04
CA VAL A 141 9.89 39.03 5.64
C VAL A 141 9.20 38.39 6.83
N ASN A 142 8.00 38.86 7.15
CA ASN A 142 7.17 38.33 8.22
C ASN A 142 6.00 37.58 7.60
N LEU A 143 5.99 36.26 7.76
CA LEU A 143 4.92 35.37 7.30
C LEU A 143 4.02 35.05 8.48
N GLN A 144 2.72 35.33 8.34
CA GLN A 144 1.73 35.10 9.38
C GLN A 144 1.34 33.63 9.45
N SER A 145 1.05 33.13 10.65
CA SER A 145 0.44 31.81 10.83
C SER A 145 -0.36 31.78 12.13
N ALA A 146 -1.41 30.97 12.18
CA ALA A 146 -2.08 30.67 13.43
C ALA A 146 -1.38 29.45 14.08
N ASN A 147 -0.94 29.60 15.33
CA ASN A 147 -0.53 28.48 16.21
C ASN A 147 0.83 27.82 15.91
N LEU A 148 1.90 28.60 15.67
CA LEU A 148 3.27 28.06 15.55
C LEU A 148 3.92 27.68 16.91
N ALA A 149 3.38 28.16 18.03
CA ALA A 149 3.90 27.91 19.38
C ALA A 149 2.73 27.72 20.33
N ASP A 150 2.03 26.60 20.21
CA ASP A 150 0.87 26.20 21.02
C ASP A 150 1.19 25.04 21.97
N GLY A 151 2.45 24.59 22.03
CA GLY A 151 2.90 23.45 22.83
C GLY A 151 2.74 22.09 22.14
N ARG A 152 2.15 22.03 20.94
CA ARG A 152 2.04 20.81 20.11
C ARG A 152 3.17 20.78 19.06
N ALA A 153 3.43 19.60 18.50
CA ALA A 153 4.32 19.47 17.36
C ALA A 153 3.66 20.08 16.12
N GLN A 154 4.37 20.95 15.42
CA GLN A 154 3.94 21.64 14.21
C GLN A 154 4.89 21.28 13.07
N SER A 155 4.33 20.93 11.92
CA SER A 155 5.11 20.69 10.69
C SER A 155 5.07 21.95 9.82
N ILE A 156 6.24 22.42 9.38
CA ILE A 156 6.35 23.58 8.49
C ILE A 156 7.14 23.26 7.22
N ILE A 157 6.73 23.88 6.12
CA ILE A 157 7.46 23.88 4.85
C ILE A 157 7.59 25.33 4.39
N LEU A 158 8.81 25.84 4.30
CA LEU A 158 9.09 27.12 3.66
C LEU A 158 9.64 26.88 2.26
N ARG A 159 8.87 27.26 1.24
CA ARG A 159 9.34 27.31 -0.15
C ARG A 159 9.99 28.66 -0.41
N VAL A 160 11.23 28.63 -0.86
CA VAL A 160 11.99 29.76 -1.39
C VAL A 160 12.06 29.58 -2.90
N GLY A 161 11.09 30.15 -3.60
CA GLY A 161 10.95 30.06 -5.06
C GLY A 161 11.51 31.28 -5.78
N GLY A 162 11.75 31.12 -7.08
CA GLY A 162 12.18 32.23 -7.93
C GLY A 162 13.66 32.60 -7.80
N LEU A 163 14.52 31.68 -7.35
CA LEU A 163 15.98 31.91 -7.19
C LEU A 163 16.70 32.26 -8.51
N ARG A 164 16.15 31.81 -9.65
CA ARG A 164 16.67 32.12 -11.00
C ARG A 164 16.01 33.34 -11.67
N ARG A 165 14.93 33.87 -11.09
CA ARG A 165 14.15 34.99 -11.64
C ARG A 165 14.45 36.25 -10.83
N ASP A 166 14.35 37.44 -11.41
CA ASP A 166 14.63 38.72 -10.72
C ASP A 166 13.69 39.02 -9.51
N ASN A 167 12.73 38.13 -9.24
CA ASN A 167 11.73 38.25 -8.20
C ASN A 167 11.67 36.96 -7.37
N LEU A 168 12.15 37.03 -6.13
CA LEU A 168 12.07 35.96 -5.14
C LEU A 168 10.63 35.84 -4.59
N SER A 169 10.19 34.62 -4.29
CA SER A 169 8.91 34.34 -3.65
C SER A 169 9.10 33.41 -2.44
N LEU A 170 8.44 33.72 -1.32
CA LEU A 170 8.41 32.90 -0.12
C LEU A 170 6.99 32.42 0.15
N GLU A 171 6.80 31.12 0.35
CA GLU A 171 5.51 30.52 0.72
C GLU A 171 5.71 29.67 1.97
N LEU A 172 4.92 29.93 3.02
CA LEU A 172 4.95 29.17 4.26
C LEU A 172 3.73 28.25 4.31
N TYR A 173 3.97 26.95 4.42
CA TYR A 173 2.97 25.95 4.72
C TYR A 173 3.12 25.49 6.17
N VAL A 174 2.02 25.33 6.86
CA VAL A 174 1.95 24.81 8.23
C VAL A 174 0.92 23.68 8.25
N ASN A 175 1.32 22.50 8.73
CA ASN A 175 0.53 21.27 8.71
C ASN A 175 -0.14 21.04 7.34
N CYS A 176 0.67 21.12 6.28
CA CYS A 176 0.27 20.86 4.90
C CYS A 176 -0.72 21.87 4.29
N ARG A 177 -0.98 23.01 4.96
CA ARG A 177 -1.83 24.11 4.43
C ARG A 177 -1.01 25.37 4.23
N LEU A 178 -1.23 26.09 3.13
CA LEU A 178 -0.59 27.38 2.89
C LEU A 178 -1.07 28.38 3.95
N ALA A 179 -0.16 28.84 4.81
CA ALA A 179 -0.43 29.80 5.87
C ALA A 179 -0.31 31.25 5.38
N ASP A 180 0.78 31.58 4.68
CA ASP A 180 1.03 32.91 4.12
C ASP A 180 2.05 32.86 2.97
N SER A 181 2.06 33.89 2.12
CA SER A 181 2.99 34.00 1.01
C SER A 181 3.41 35.45 0.75
N ALA A 182 4.65 35.63 0.30
CA ALA A 182 5.22 36.91 -0.10
C ALA A 182 5.87 36.78 -1.48
N GLN A 183 5.41 37.57 -2.44
CA GLN A 183 5.88 37.55 -3.83
C GLN A 183 6.60 38.86 -4.19
N ARG A 184 7.41 38.83 -5.26
CA ARG A 184 8.17 39.99 -5.77
C ARG A 184 9.14 40.58 -4.73
N LEU A 185 9.83 39.68 -4.02
CA LEU A 185 10.87 40.04 -3.08
C LEU A 185 12.22 40.24 -3.81
N PRO A 186 13.12 41.09 -3.28
CA PRO A 186 14.46 41.25 -3.85
C PRO A 186 15.24 39.92 -3.90
N PRO A 187 16.14 39.74 -4.88
CA PRO A 187 16.92 38.50 -5.00
C PRO A 187 17.85 38.28 -3.81
N LEU A 188 17.99 37.01 -3.44
CA LEU A 188 18.88 36.51 -2.39
C LEU A 188 20.34 36.54 -2.87
N VAL A 189 21.26 37.02 -2.05
CA VAL A 189 22.70 36.95 -2.36
C VAL A 189 23.17 35.49 -2.40
N ALA A 190 23.97 35.13 -3.40
CA ALA A 190 24.59 33.81 -3.44
C ALA A 190 25.55 33.62 -2.26
N LEU A 191 25.67 32.38 -1.78
CA LEU A 191 26.66 32.02 -0.77
C LEU A 191 28.08 32.13 -1.35
N PRO A 192 29.09 32.46 -0.52
CA PRO A 192 30.48 32.52 -0.97
C PRO A 192 30.96 31.18 -1.54
N ALA A 193 31.97 31.23 -2.42
CA ALA A 193 32.55 30.04 -3.03
C ALA A 193 33.36 29.23 -1.99
N GLU A 194 33.93 29.91 -1.00
CA GLU A 194 34.68 29.33 0.11
C GLU A 194 33.71 28.86 1.21
N ALA A 195 33.32 27.58 1.15
CA ALA A 195 32.35 26.98 2.08
C ALA A 195 32.79 27.03 3.55
N GLU A 196 34.09 27.12 3.84
CA GLU A 196 34.64 27.23 5.21
C GLU A 196 34.30 28.55 5.92
N LEU A 197 33.87 29.57 5.17
CA LEU A 197 33.47 30.88 5.70
C LEU A 197 31.99 30.91 6.16
N VAL A 198 31.22 29.84 5.93
CA VAL A 198 29.79 29.77 6.28
C VAL A 198 29.58 28.84 7.48
N GLU A 199 28.94 29.36 8.53
CA GLU A 199 28.51 28.62 9.71
C GLU A 199 27.01 28.29 9.60
N ILE A 200 26.66 27.01 9.75
CA ILE A 200 25.28 26.53 9.83
C ILE A 200 24.87 26.47 11.30
N ARG A 201 23.75 27.09 11.67
CA ARG A 201 23.14 26.95 13.00
C ARG A 201 21.76 26.33 12.88
N ASN A 202 21.56 25.19 13.51
CA ASN A 202 20.27 24.52 13.62
C ASN A 202 19.60 24.81 14.98
N GLY A 203 18.27 24.74 15.01
CA GLY A 203 17.46 25.10 16.18
C GLY A 203 17.51 24.10 17.33
N TYR A 204 18.10 22.91 17.15
CA TYR A 204 18.04 21.78 18.07
C TYR A 204 18.42 22.16 19.52
N LYS A 205 19.63 22.68 19.73
CA LYS A 205 20.10 23.09 21.07
C LYS A 205 19.34 24.30 21.63
N ALA A 206 18.87 25.21 20.76
CA ALA A 206 18.16 26.41 21.18
C ALA A 206 16.73 26.08 21.64
N TYR A 207 16.05 25.16 20.97
CA TYR A 207 14.69 24.74 21.28
C TYR A 207 14.67 23.85 22.52
N ALA A 208 15.66 22.95 22.69
CA ALA A 208 15.83 22.15 23.91
C ALA A 208 15.93 23.02 25.18
N ARG A 209 16.69 24.13 25.13
CA ARG A 209 16.78 25.11 26.24
C ARG A 209 15.47 25.83 26.55
N LEU A 210 14.57 25.90 25.59
CA LEU A 210 13.25 26.51 25.71
C LEU A 210 12.16 25.51 26.10
N GLN A 211 12.51 24.29 26.53
CA GLN A 211 11.57 23.17 26.76
C GLN A 211 10.75 22.79 25.50
N GLY A 212 11.31 23.05 24.31
CA GLY A 212 10.79 22.59 23.03
C GLY A 212 11.69 21.53 22.40
N SER A 213 11.28 21.00 21.25
CA SER A 213 12.05 20.03 20.46
C SER A 213 12.02 20.40 18.98
N VAL A 214 13.06 20.01 18.25
CA VAL A 214 13.07 19.98 16.77
C VAL A 214 13.26 18.53 16.39
N GLU A 215 12.20 17.89 15.92
CA GLU A 215 12.15 16.46 15.59
C GLU A 215 12.78 16.20 14.22
N SER A 216 12.57 17.12 13.25
CA SER A 216 13.18 17.03 11.93
C SER A 216 13.56 18.41 11.40
N LEU A 217 14.67 18.50 10.67
CA LEU A 217 15.06 19.69 9.92
C LEU A 217 15.82 19.27 8.67
N LYS A 218 15.16 19.35 7.52
CA LYS A 218 15.67 18.92 6.21
C LYS A 218 15.64 20.08 5.22
N LEU A 219 16.65 20.15 4.37
CA LEU A 219 16.74 21.10 3.25
C LEU A 219 16.63 20.31 1.94
N ALA A 220 15.56 20.50 1.18
CA ALA A 220 15.40 19.90 -0.13
C ALA A 220 15.75 20.90 -1.23
N LEU A 221 16.78 20.56 -2.00
CA LEU A 221 17.28 21.35 -3.11
C LEU A 221 16.51 20.93 -4.38
N GLY A 222 15.55 21.76 -4.82
CA GLY A 222 14.74 21.52 -6.01
C GLY A 222 13.54 20.59 -5.78
N GLY A 223 12.79 20.31 -6.85
CA GLY A 223 11.57 19.49 -6.80
C GLY A 223 10.28 20.32 -6.79
N SER A 224 9.16 19.66 -6.45
CA SER A 224 7.84 20.30 -6.28
C SER A 224 7.47 20.37 -4.80
N VAL A 225 6.49 21.21 -4.46
CA VAL A 225 5.92 21.29 -3.09
C VAL A 225 5.41 19.92 -2.64
N ALA A 226 4.86 19.10 -3.54
CA ALA A 226 4.41 17.75 -3.22
C ALA A 226 5.56 16.82 -2.82
N LYS A 227 6.71 16.92 -3.49
CA LYS A 227 7.89 16.13 -3.14
C LYS A 227 8.55 16.62 -1.85
N ALA A 228 8.50 17.92 -1.55
CA ALA A 228 8.92 18.46 -0.26
C ALA A 228 7.95 18.07 0.87
N GLY A 229 6.64 17.99 0.59
CA GLY A 229 5.64 17.54 1.54
C GLY A 229 5.75 16.07 1.91
N ALA A 230 6.19 15.22 0.99
CA ALA A 230 6.51 13.83 1.29
C ALA A 230 7.65 13.67 2.32
N LEU A 231 8.44 14.71 2.61
CA LEU A 231 9.46 14.68 3.67
C LEU A 231 8.90 14.92 5.08
N THR A 232 7.62 15.30 5.19
CA THR A 232 6.87 15.58 6.43
C THR A 232 5.46 15.00 6.38
N ASP A 233 5.25 13.91 5.63
CA ASP A 233 3.97 13.19 5.51
C ASP A 233 2.77 14.08 5.15
N CYS A 234 3.00 15.08 4.29
CA CYS A 234 1.98 16.00 3.83
C CYS A 234 1.37 15.56 2.49
N PRO A 235 0.05 15.27 2.43
CA PRO A 235 -0.62 14.88 1.19
C PRO A 235 -0.94 16.12 0.33
N PHE A 236 0.06 16.64 -0.39
CA PHE A 236 -0.21 17.61 -1.45
C PHE A 236 -0.60 16.88 -2.73
N GLN A 237 -1.85 17.07 -3.18
CA GLN A 237 -2.26 16.64 -4.51
C GLN A 237 -1.39 17.37 -5.55
N GLY A 238 -0.68 16.60 -6.40
CA GLY A 238 0.27 17.12 -7.37
C GLY A 238 -0.37 18.11 -8.35
N ASP A 239 0.38 19.15 -8.71
CA ASP A 239 0.01 20.14 -9.72
C ASP A 239 -0.37 19.47 -11.05
N SER A 240 -1.67 19.41 -11.32
CA SER A 240 -2.22 19.55 -12.67
C SER A 240 -2.99 20.85 -12.68
N SER A 241 -2.43 21.84 -13.39
CA SER A 241 -3.03 23.16 -13.58
C SER A 241 -4.25 23.05 -14.49
N ALA A 242 -5.40 22.74 -13.89
CA ALA A 242 -6.73 23.15 -14.35
C ALA A 242 -7.74 22.72 -13.28
N TYR A 243 -8.00 23.57 -12.29
CA TYR A 243 -9.30 23.83 -11.68
C TYR A 243 -9.06 24.64 -10.41
N ASN A 244 -9.35 25.94 -10.47
CA ASN A 244 -9.82 26.71 -9.32
C ASN A 244 -10.41 28.03 -9.82
N ILE A 245 -11.74 28.07 -9.90
CA ILE A 245 -12.51 29.27 -9.59
C ILE A 245 -13.42 28.88 -8.41
N VAL A 246 -13.17 29.57 -7.30
CA VAL A 246 -13.88 29.66 -6.01
C VAL A 246 -13.78 28.45 -5.08
N ASN A 247 -13.01 28.59 -4.00
CA ASN A 247 -13.55 28.66 -2.64
C ASN A 247 -12.43 28.98 -1.63
N GLY A 248 -12.24 30.28 -1.39
CA GLY A 248 -11.92 30.74 -0.05
C GLY A 248 -13.18 30.67 0.81
N GLU A 249 -12.97 30.48 2.12
CA GLU A 249 -13.98 30.42 3.20
C GLU A 249 -14.51 29.02 3.55
N ALA A 250 -13.63 28.22 4.16
CA ALA A 250 -14.06 27.15 5.07
C ALA A 250 -13.10 27.08 6.27
N ASN A 251 -13.22 28.07 7.16
CA ASN A 251 -12.91 27.94 8.59
C ASN A 251 -13.63 29.07 9.34
N SER A 252 -14.96 29.00 9.33
CA SER A 252 -15.85 29.85 10.14
C SER A 252 -17.27 29.25 10.25
N ILE A 253 -17.47 27.93 10.27
CA ILE A 253 -18.82 27.38 10.54
C ILE A 253 -18.71 26.07 11.33
N LEU A 254 -18.30 26.19 12.60
CA LEU A 254 -18.66 25.23 13.64
C LEU A 254 -19.46 26.02 14.69
N GLY A 255 -20.74 26.24 14.38
CA GLY A 255 -21.62 27.07 15.23
C GLY A 255 -23.02 27.34 14.67
N ASP A 256 -23.28 27.14 13.38
CA ASP A 256 -24.57 27.54 12.77
C ASP A 256 -25.41 26.41 12.15
N HIS A 257 -24.97 25.15 12.21
CA HIS A 257 -25.77 24.04 11.66
C HIS A 257 -26.86 23.48 12.58
N THR A 258 -26.99 23.97 13.81
CA THR A 258 -28.15 23.67 14.68
C THR A 258 -29.26 24.73 14.64
N LYS A 259 -29.11 25.81 13.85
CA LYS A 259 -30.15 26.84 13.67
C LYS A 259 -30.86 26.82 12.31
N ALA A 260 -30.26 26.23 11.27
CA ALA A 260 -30.90 26.13 9.95
C ALA A 260 -31.91 24.96 9.85
N LEU A 261 -31.83 23.96 10.73
CA LEU A 261 -32.77 22.82 10.74
C LEU A 261 -34.14 23.15 11.36
N ILE A 262 -34.27 24.27 12.08
CA ILE A 262 -35.54 24.74 12.67
C ILE A 262 -36.30 25.70 11.73
N GLY A 263 -35.65 26.24 10.70
CA GLY A 263 -36.28 27.14 9.72
C GLY A 263 -36.98 26.42 8.56
N GLN A 264 -36.50 25.26 8.13
CA GLN A 264 -37.04 24.55 6.97
C GLN A 264 -38.27 23.68 7.25
N LEU A 265 -38.56 23.39 8.52
CA LEU A 265 -39.81 22.71 8.93
C LEU A 265 -41.03 23.66 9.02
N ILE A 266 -40.83 24.97 8.84
CA ILE A 266 -41.92 25.98 8.88
C ILE A 266 -42.46 26.30 7.47
N ILE A 267 -41.70 26.04 6.40
CA ILE A 267 -42.14 26.37 5.02
C ILE A 267 -42.77 25.17 4.29
N PHE A 268 -42.50 23.93 4.72
CA PHE A 268 -43.13 22.74 4.11
C PHE A 268 -44.61 22.56 4.49
N ASN A 269 -45.07 23.15 5.60
CA ASN A 269 -46.48 23.17 6.01
C ASN A 269 -47.28 24.35 5.41
N GLN A 270 -46.66 25.24 4.64
CA GLN A 270 -47.34 26.41 4.07
C GLN A 270 -47.75 26.22 2.60
N ILE A 271 -47.25 25.18 1.91
CA ILE A 271 -47.60 24.87 0.51
C ILE A 271 -48.65 23.75 0.41
N LEU A 272 -48.84 22.93 1.45
CA LEU A 272 -49.91 21.91 1.50
C LEU A 272 -51.26 22.44 2.02
N GLY A 273 -51.35 23.74 2.33
CA GLY A 273 -52.58 24.41 2.77
C GLY A 273 -53.36 25.14 1.67
N GLU A 274 -52.78 25.38 0.49
CA GLU A 274 -53.41 26.19 -0.57
C GLU A 274 -54.03 25.36 -1.72
N LEU A 275 -54.19 24.05 -1.54
CA LEU A 275 -54.90 23.21 -2.52
C LEU A 275 -55.85 22.21 -1.84
N ARG A 276 -56.57 22.69 -0.82
CA ARG A 276 -57.76 21.99 -0.31
C ARG A 276 -58.77 22.95 0.33
N GLU A 277 -59.29 23.89 -0.44
CA GLU A 277 -60.65 24.41 -0.31
C GLU A 277 -60.96 25.26 -1.55
N ASP A 278 -61.42 24.62 -2.63
CA ASP A 278 -62.23 25.34 -3.63
C ASP A 278 -63.20 24.42 -4.39
N ILE A 279 -63.76 23.41 -3.68
CA ILE A 279 -64.93 22.67 -4.15
C ILE A 279 -65.84 22.30 -2.95
N ARG A 280 -66.73 23.23 -2.60
CA ARG A 280 -68.12 23.10 -2.06
C ARG A 280 -68.38 24.36 -1.22
N GLU A 281 -69.17 25.32 -1.67
CA GLU A 281 -70.62 25.16 -1.79
C GLU A 281 -71.23 26.02 -2.90
N GLN A 282 -72.22 25.40 -3.52
CA GLN A 282 -73.13 25.97 -4.47
C GLN A 282 -74.15 26.92 -3.83
N VAL A 283 -74.37 28.03 -4.53
CA VAL A 283 -75.69 28.61 -4.89
C VAL A 283 -76.50 29.32 -3.80
N LYS A 284 -76.74 30.61 -4.07
CA LYS A 284 -78.00 31.41 -4.00
C LYS A 284 -77.58 32.89 -3.96
N GLU A 285 -78.19 33.88 -4.57
CA GLU A 285 -79.41 34.11 -5.34
C GLU A 285 -79.21 35.52 -5.96
N MET A 286 -79.50 35.72 -7.24
CA MET A 286 -80.71 36.41 -7.74
C MET A 286 -80.65 37.95 -7.78
N SER A 287 -81.09 38.45 -8.94
CA SER A 287 -81.53 39.82 -9.26
C SER A 287 -80.42 40.82 -9.63
N LEU A 288 -80.50 41.58 -10.71
CA LEU A 288 -81.64 41.92 -11.55
C LEU A 288 -81.14 42.45 -12.90
N ILE A 289 -81.69 41.88 -13.96
CA ILE A 289 -81.78 42.46 -15.30
C ILE A 289 -82.69 43.70 -15.23
N ARG A 290 -82.24 44.88 -15.66
CA ARG A 290 -83.05 45.78 -16.51
C ARG A 290 -82.27 46.98 -17.00
N ASN A 291 -81.97 46.98 -18.29
CA ASN A 291 -82.91 47.51 -19.26
C ASN A 291 -82.43 47.11 -20.66
N THR A 292 -83.24 46.73 -21.64
CA THR A 292 -84.67 46.50 -21.85
C THR A 292 -84.69 46.05 -23.32
N ILE A 293 -85.11 44.82 -23.64
CA ILE A 293 -86.46 44.46 -24.10
C ILE A 293 -86.93 45.26 -25.33
N LEU A 294 -87.70 44.53 -26.15
CA LEU A 294 -88.62 44.91 -27.22
C LEU A 294 -88.03 44.47 -28.56
N GLU A 295 -88.53 43.47 -29.27
CA GLU A 295 -89.83 42.82 -29.42
C GLU A 295 -89.53 41.66 -30.42
N CYS A 296 -90.31 40.66 -30.75
CA CYS A 296 -91.70 40.33 -30.57
C CYS A 296 -91.82 38.85 -30.95
N GLN A 297 -92.93 38.27 -30.57
CA GLN A 297 -93.35 36.92 -30.90
C GLN A 297 -93.86 36.86 -32.36
N VAL A 298 -93.77 35.65 -32.95
CA VAL A 298 -94.60 35.09 -34.06
C VAL A 298 -94.21 35.41 -35.53
N CYS A 299 -93.74 34.39 -36.27
CA CYS A 299 -94.36 33.74 -37.45
C CYS A 299 -93.29 33.02 -38.31
N GLY A 300 -93.54 31.77 -38.69
CA GLY A 300 -92.58 30.88 -39.36
C GLY A 300 -92.37 31.12 -40.85
N PHE A 301 -91.39 30.41 -41.43
CA PHE A 301 -91.38 29.83 -42.78
C PHE A 301 -90.08 28.99 -42.93
N HIS A 302 -90.16 27.91 -43.72
CA HIS A 302 -89.14 26.89 -44.00
C HIS A 302 -87.86 27.42 -44.70
N GLU A 303 -86.72 26.70 -44.51
CA GLU A 303 -85.59 26.39 -45.47
C GLU A 303 -84.17 26.58 -44.89
N PRO A 304 -83.12 25.91 -45.42
CA PRO A 304 -82.95 24.51 -45.82
C PRO A 304 -81.99 23.77 -44.85
N ARG A 305 -82.24 22.49 -44.55
CA ARG A 305 -81.26 21.63 -43.83
C ARG A 305 -80.03 21.43 -44.72
N SER A 306 -78.83 21.75 -44.22
CA SER A 306 -77.59 21.30 -44.85
C SER A 306 -77.56 19.77 -44.86
N ARG A 307 -77.16 19.16 -45.98
CA ARG A 307 -77.20 17.70 -46.16
C ARG A 307 -76.05 17.00 -45.44
N CYS A 308 -75.10 17.77 -44.89
CA CYS A 308 -74.02 17.31 -44.03
C CYS A 308 -74.37 17.37 -42.52
N GLN A 309 -75.66 17.49 -42.13
CA GLN A 309 -76.06 17.55 -40.72
C GLN A 309 -77.29 16.67 -40.43
N PRO A 310 -77.12 15.55 -39.69
CA PRO A 310 -75.89 15.03 -39.06
C PRO A 310 -74.83 14.58 -40.08
N ASN A 311 -73.53 14.73 -39.76
CA ASN A 311 -72.43 14.47 -40.71
C ASN A 311 -72.40 12.98 -41.13
N PRO A 312 -72.65 12.67 -42.42
CA PRO A 312 -72.67 11.29 -42.91
C PRO A 312 -71.28 10.72 -43.20
N CYS A 313 -70.22 11.53 -43.11
CA CYS A 313 -68.84 11.11 -43.34
C CYS A 313 -68.18 10.57 -42.07
N PHE A 314 -67.13 9.76 -42.26
CA PHE A 314 -66.36 9.21 -41.14
C PHE A 314 -65.78 10.32 -40.25
N LYS A 315 -65.69 10.08 -38.93
CA LYS A 315 -65.28 11.09 -37.94
C LYS A 315 -63.89 11.65 -38.27
N GLY A 316 -63.83 12.93 -38.64
CA GLY A 316 -62.59 13.63 -39.06
C GLY A 316 -62.46 13.86 -40.57
N VAL A 317 -63.36 13.31 -41.39
CA VAL A 317 -63.43 13.54 -42.84
C VAL A 317 -64.32 14.73 -43.16
N ALA A 318 -63.86 15.61 -44.04
CA ALA A 318 -64.64 16.77 -44.51
C ALA A 318 -65.83 16.33 -45.38
N CYS A 319 -67.03 16.81 -45.06
CA CYS A 319 -68.24 16.61 -45.86
C CYS A 319 -68.44 17.80 -46.80
N MET A 320 -68.53 17.54 -48.10
CA MET A 320 -68.79 18.55 -49.13
C MET A 320 -70.18 18.33 -49.72
N GLU A 321 -70.99 19.39 -49.83
CA GLU A 321 -72.31 19.30 -50.45
C GLU A 321 -72.19 19.29 -51.97
N ILE A 322 -72.96 18.41 -52.62
CA ILE A 322 -73.03 18.33 -54.09
C ILE A 322 -74.49 18.35 -54.56
N PHE A 323 -74.69 18.81 -55.80
CA PHE A 323 -76.03 18.96 -56.38
C PHE A 323 -76.60 17.64 -56.93
N GLU A 324 -75.82 16.56 -56.96
CA GLU A 324 -76.23 15.23 -57.43
C GLU A 324 -76.55 14.31 -56.24
N PHE A 325 -77.58 13.46 -56.38
CA PHE A 325 -78.01 12.50 -55.34
C PHE A 325 -76.87 11.51 -55.03
N PRO A 326 -76.46 11.28 -53.77
CA PRO A 326 -77.16 11.49 -52.48
C PRO A 326 -77.01 12.88 -51.83
N GLY A 327 -76.42 13.86 -52.51
CA GLY A 327 -76.39 15.27 -52.08
C GLY A 327 -75.22 15.66 -51.18
N TYR A 328 -74.29 14.74 -50.93
CA TYR A 328 -73.04 14.96 -50.20
C TYR A 328 -71.95 14.06 -50.77
N ARG A 329 -70.69 14.50 -50.67
CA ARG A 329 -69.50 13.69 -50.95
C ARG A 329 -68.53 13.84 -49.79
N CYS A 330 -67.96 12.72 -49.34
CA CYS A 330 -66.93 12.72 -48.31
C CYS A 330 -65.56 12.91 -48.96
N GLY A 331 -64.67 13.62 -48.26
CA GLY A 331 -63.25 13.68 -48.60
C GLY A 331 -62.55 12.32 -48.44
N PRO A 332 -61.23 12.26 -48.72
CA PRO A 332 -60.45 11.06 -48.46
C PRO A 332 -60.46 10.70 -46.96
N CYS A 333 -60.24 9.43 -46.64
CA CYS A 333 -60.06 8.99 -45.27
C CYS A 333 -58.86 9.68 -44.60
N PRO A 334 -58.86 9.85 -43.27
CA PRO A 334 -57.72 10.40 -42.54
C PRO A 334 -56.45 9.58 -42.78
N GLU A 335 -55.28 10.18 -42.62
CA GLU A 335 -54.00 9.48 -42.77
C GLU A 335 -53.93 8.24 -41.85
N GLY A 336 -53.36 7.15 -42.35
CA GLY A 336 -53.35 5.83 -41.69
C GLY A 336 -54.61 4.98 -41.93
N MET A 337 -55.61 5.48 -42.66
CA MET A 337 -56.84 4.75 -42.96
C MET A 337 -57.15 4.77 -44.46
N THR A 338 -57.80 3.72 -44.95
CA THR A 338 -58.25 3.61 -46.34
C THR A 338 -59.74 3.31 -46.41
N GLY A 339 -60.38 3.74 -47.50
CA GLY A 339 -61.82 3.63 -47.67
C GLY A 339 -62.42 4.69 -48.57
N ASN A 340 -63.74 4.74 -48.62
CA ASN A 340 -64.51 5.62 -49.51
C ASN A 340 -64.94 6.95 -48.86
N GLY A 341 -64.37 7.29 -47.69
CA GLY A 341 -64.68 8.52 -46.93
C GLY A 341 -65.94 8.45 -46.05
N THR A 342 -66.87 7.52 -46.32
CA THR A 342 -67.98 7.20 -45.42
C THR A 342 -67.65 6.03 -44.50
N HIS A 343 -66.97 5.01 -45.01
CA HIS A 343 -66.41 3.89 -44.26
C HIS A 343 -64.89 3.88 -44.44
N CYS A 344 -64.17 4.16 -43.36
CA CYS A 344 -62.72 4.09 -43.31
C CYS A 344 -62.30 2.91 -42.42
N HIS A 345 -61.38 2.09 -42.91
CA HIS A 345 -60.74 1.03 -42.14
C HIS A 345 -59.25 1.32 -42.00
N ASP A 346 -58.68 0.80 -40.93
CA ASP A 346 -57.27 0.96 -40.60
C ASP A 346 -56.36 0.27 -41.63
N ILE A 347 -55.17 0.83 -41.85
CA ILE A 347 -54.14 0.24 -42.70
C ILE A 347 -53.09 -0.40 -41.80
N ASP A 348 -52.83 -1.69 -41.98
CA ASP A 348 -51.78 -2.38 -41.22
C ASP A 348 -50.39 -2.05 -41.82
N GLU A 349 -49.72 -1.03 -41.27
CA GLU A 349 -48.38 -0.66 -41.73
C GLU A 349 -47.30 -1.68 -41.35
N CYS A 350 -47.54 -2.51 -40.33
CA CYS A 350 -46.60 -3.53 -39.88
C CYS A 350 -46.40 -4.63 -40.92
N VAL A 351 -47.48 -5.07 -41.56
CA VAL A 351 -47.40 -6.07 -42.65
C VAL A 351 -46.84 -5.46 -43.94
N LEU A 352 -47.16 -4.19 -44.22
CA LEU A 352 -46.89 -3.55 -45.51
C LEU A 352 -45.51 -2.88 -45.61
N ALA A 353 -44.94 -2.40 -44.50
CA ALA A 353 -43.69 -1.63 -44.50
C ALA A 353 -42.60 -2.17 -43.56
N GLN A 354 -42.95 -3.02 -42.58
CA GLN A 354 -42.02 -3.57 -41.55
C GLN A 354 -41.05 -2.51 -40.99
N PRO A 355 -41.57 -1.45 -40.34
CA PRO A 355 -40.76 -0.32 -39.88
C PRO A 355 -39.91 -0.60 -38.64
N CYS A 356 -40.20 -1.65 -37.88
CA CYS A 356 -39.52 -1.94 -36.60
C CYS A 356 -38.29 -2.84 -36.77
N TYR A 357 -37.44 -2.92 -35.73
CA TYR A 357 -36.19 -3.70 -35.76
C TYR A 357 -36.41 -5.18 -36.08
N SER A 358 -37.50 -5.75 -35.58
CA SER A 358 -37.98 -7.08 -35.97
C SER A 358 -39.45 -7.02 -36.40
N PRO A 359 -39.90 -7.88 -37.34
CA PRO A 359 -41.29 -7.90 -37.77
C PRO A 359 -42.29 -8.18 -36.63
N SER A 360 -41.86 -8.90 -35.59
CA SER A 360 -42.65 -9.23 -34.40
C SER A 360 -42.80 -8.07 -33.41
N ALA A 361 -41.92 -7.07 -33.48
CA ALA A 361 -41.92 -5.90 -32.60
C ALA A 361 -42.85 -4.77 -33.10
N CYS A 362 -43.57 -4.98 -34.20
CA CYS A 362 -44.47 -3.97 -34.76
C CYS A 362 -45.91 -4.20 -34.29
N VAL A 363 -46.48 -3.19 -33.64
CA VAL A 363 -47.87 -3.19 -33.16
C VAL A 363 -48.68 -2.22 -34.02
N ASN A 364 -49.65 -2.77 -34.76
CA ASN A 364 -50.58 -1.97 -35.54
C ASN A 364 -51.62 -1.30 -34.61
N THR A 365 -51.90 -0.02 -34.83
CA THR A 365 -52.84 0.79 -34.04
C THR A 365 -53.89 1.41 -34.96
N ALA A 366 -55.09 1.72 -34.44
CA ALA A 366 -56.23 2.15 -35.28
C ALA A 366 -56.07 3.48 -36.05
N LYS A 367 -54.90 4.13 -35.97
CA LYS A 367 -54.55 5.37 -36.68
C LYS A 367 -53.09 5.37 -37.15
N GLY A 368 -52.41 4.23 -37.19
CA GLY A 368 -50.97 4.14 -37.52
C GLY A 368 -50.27 2.95 -36.86
N PHE A 369 -48.96 3.00 -36.66
CA PHE A 369 -48.21 1.91 -36.04
C PHE A 369 -47.30 2.39 -34.91
N SER A 370 -46.99 1.47 -33.99
CA SER A 370 -46.00 1.68 -32.93
C SER A 370 -45.03 0.51 -32.91
N CYS A 371 -43.73 0.82 -32.81
CA CYS A 371 -42.72 -0.20 -32.54
C CYS A 371 -42.58 -0.42 -31.03
N GLU A 372 -42.35 -1.67 -30.63
CA GLU A 372 -41.88 -2.00 -29.30
C GLU A 372 -40.46 -1.45 -29.08
N PRO A 373 -40.04 -1.21 -27.82
CA PRO A 373 -38.68 -0.79 -27.50
C PRO A 373 -37.63 -1.78 -28.04
N CYS A 374 -36.40 -1.30 -28.24
CA CYS A 374 -35.29 -2.16 -28.64
C CYS A 374 -35.07 -3.32 -27.64
N PRO A 375 -34.57 -4.48 -28.10
CA PRO A 375 -34.25 -5.61 -27.23
C PRO A 375 -33.28 -5.21 -26.10
N PRO A 376 -33.27 -5.94 -24.97
CA PRO A 376 -32.29 -5.73 -23.90
C PRO A 376 -30.85 -5.71 -24.45
N GLY A 377 -30.03 -4.75 -23.99
CA GLY A 377 -28.66 -4.53 -24.49
C GLY A 377 -28.56 -3.60 -25.71
N PHE A 378 -29.70 -3.19 -26.30
CA PHE A 378 -29.75 -2.23 -27.39
C PHE A 378 -30.58 -1.02 -27.01
N TRP A 379 -30.18 0.15 -27.52
CA TRP A 379 -30.91 1.39 -27.36
C TRP A 379 -31.28 1.98 -28.71
N GLY A 380 -32.46 2.55 -28.78
CA GLY A 380 -32.95 3.27 -29.95
C GLY A 380 -34.17 4.11 -29.59
N PRO A 381 -34.39 5.23 -30.30
CA PRO A 381 -35.54 6.09 -30.04
C PRO A 381 -36.87 5.36 -30.34
N PRO A 382 -37.94 5.62 -29.57
CA PRO A 382 -39.25 5.02 -29.84
C PRO A 382 -39.79 5.52 -31.18
N LEU A 383 -40.27 4.59 -32.02
CA LEU A 383 -40.81 4.90 -33.34
C LEU A 383 -42.34 4.74 -33.34
N LEU A 384 -43.03 5.87 -33.54
CA LEU A 384 -44.47 5.98 -33.78
C LEU A 384 -44.67 6.72 -35.10
N GLY A 385 -45.60 6.25 -35.92
CA GLY A 385 -45.89 6.88 -37.21
C GLY A 385 -47.29 6.60 -37.70
N VAL A 386 -47.76 7.42 -38.63
CA VAL A 386 -49.06 7.27 -39.27
C VAL A 386 -48.86 7.14 -40.78
N GLY A 387 -49.42 6.10 -41.38
CA GLY A 387 -49.40 5.90 -42.82
C GLY A 387 -48.16 5.18 -43.37
N VAL A 388 -48.37 4.50 -44.50
CA VAL A 388 -47.41 3.58 -45.12
C VAL A 388 -46.17 4.29 -45.67
N GLU A 389 -46.28 5.52 -46.18
CA GLU A 389 -45.12 6.26 -46.67
C GLU A 389 -44.16 6.64 -45.55
N TYR A 390 -44.69 7.02 -44.37
CA TYR A 390 -43.86 7.32 -43.21
C TYR A 390 -43.14 6.05 -42.71
N ALA A 391 -43.87 4.94 -42.62
CA ALA A 391 -43.34 3.63 -42.22
C ALA A 391 -42.23 3.10 -43.14
N LYS A 392 -42.25 3.43 -44.44
CA LYS A 392 -41.21 3.00 -45.39
C LYS A 392 -39.88 3.75 -45.23
N HIS A 393 -39.94 5.02 -44.84
CA HIS A 393 -38.77 5.89 -44.79
C HIS A 393 -38.15 5.98 -43.38
N HIS A 394 -38.92 5.70 -42.34
CA HIS A 394 -38.45 5.76 -40.96
C HIS A 394 -38.46 4.35 -40.37
N LYS A 395 -37.26 3.76 -40.26
CA LYS A 395 -37.04 2.45 -39.65
C LYS A 395 -36.47 2.60 -38.25
N GLN A 396 -36.84 1.71 -37.34
CA GLN A 396 -36.29 1.66 -36.00
C GLN A 396 -34.83 1.19 -36.06
N GLU A 397 -33.93 2.07 -35.67
CA GLU A 397 -32.50 1.78 -35.52
C GLU A 397 -32.20 1.49 -34.06
N CYS A 398 -31.70 0.28 -33.78
CA CYS A 398 -31.28 -0.15 -32.45
C CYS A 398 -29.76 -0.31 -32.48
N SER A 399 -29.06 0.54 -31.74
CA SER A 399 -27.61 0.47 -31.55
C SER A 399 -27.28 -0.26 -30.25
N ASP A 400 -26.18 -0.99 -30.25
CA ASP A 400 -25.63 -1.64 -29.06
C ASP A 400 -25.35 -0.61 -27.95
N VAL A 401 -25.67 -0.94 -26.70
CA VAL A 401 -25.34 -0.11 -25.54
C VAL A 401 -23.99 -0.57 -25.01
N ASP A 402 -23.00 0.32 -25.00
CA ASP A 402 -21.72 0.01 -24.37
C ASP A 402 -21.85 0.10 -22.84
N GLU A 403 -22.18 -1.02 -22.20
CA GLU A 403 -22.38 -1.06 -20.76
C GLU A 403 -21.09 -0.78 -19.98
N CYS A 404 -19.91 -0.96 -20.60
CA CYS A 404 -18.63 -0.64 -19.97
C CYS A 404 -18.43 0.87 -19.75
N VAL A 405 -19.15 1.72 -20.50
CA VAL A 405 -19.05 3.18 -20.43
C VAL A 405 -20.28 3.79 -19.77
N GLU A 406 -21.47 3.32 -20.15
CA GLU A 406 -22.74 3.91 -19.74
C GLU A 406 -23.21 3.44 -18.35
N VAL A 407 -22.74 2.29 -17.86
CA VAL A 407 -23.10 1.75 -16.53
C VAL A 407 -21.90 1.82 -15.59
N ALA A 408 -22.00 2.65 -14.55
CA ALA A 408 -21.02 2.69 -13.47
C ALA A 408 -21.02 1.34 -12.72
N ASN A 409 -19.84 0.71 -12.62
CA ASN A 409 -19.63 -0.62 -12.02
C ASN A 409 -20.26 -1.80 -12.78
N ALA A 410 -20.29 -1.76 -14.12
CA ALA A 410 -20.72 -2.92 -14.91
C ALA A 410 -19.93 -4.20 -14.57
N CYS A 411 -18.62 -4.07 -14.36
CA CYS A 411 -17.75 -5.13 -13.84
C CYS A 411 -17.15 -4.74 -12.50
N THR A 412 -16.63 -5.73 -11.77
CA THR A 412 -15.91 -5.53 -10.52
C THR A 412 -14.84 -4.45 -10.67
N PRO A 413 -14.72 -3.48 -9.74
CA PRO A 413 -13.72 -2.42 -9.82
C PRO A 413 -12.32 -2.98 -10.07
N ASN A 414 -11.55 -2.33 -10.94
CA ASN A 414 -10.22 -2.78 -11.38
C ASN A 414 -10.19 -4.09 -12.19
N SER A 415 -11.31 -4.54 -12.75
CA SER A 415 -11.33 -5.56 -13.81
C SER A 415 -11.45 -4.96 -15.22
N VAL A 416 -11.09 -5.74 -16.23
CA VAL A 416 -11.22 -5.36 -17.64
C VAL A 416 -12.65 -5.64 -18.11
N CYS A 417 -13.38 -4.62 -18.56
CA CYS A 417 -14.70 -4.78 -19.18
C CYS A 417 -14.57 -4.87 -20.70
N ILE A 418 -15.23 -5.83 -21.32
CA ILE A 418 -15.22 -6.06 -22.77
C ILE A 418 -16.66 -5.98 -23.26
N ASN A 419 -16.98 -4.93 -24.03
CA ASN A 419 -18.29 -4.79 -24.65
C ASN A 419 -18.50 -5.84 -25.77
N THR A 420 -19.68 -6.44 -25.82
CA THR A 420 -20.09 -7.39 -26.86
C THR A 420 -21.43 -6.96 -27.47
N ILE A 421 -21.77 -7.43 -28.67
CA ILE A 421 -23.03 -6.99 -29.30
C ILE A 421 -24.22 -7.53 -28.49
N GLY A 422 -24.99 -6.63 -27.89
CA GLY A 422 -26.16 -6.86 -27.05
C GLY A 422 -25.87 -7.20 -25.59
N SER A 423 -24.61 -7.13 -25.14
CA SER A 423 -24.21 -7.46 -23.75
C SER A 423 -22.75 -7.11 -23.47
N PHE A 424 -22.25 -7.32 -22.25
CA PHE A 424 -20.82 -7.16 -21.93
C PHE A 424 -20.25 -8.40 -21.22
N LYS A 425 -18.92 -8.54 -21.25
CA LYS A 425 -18.19 -9.58 -20.53
C LYS A 425 -17.09 -8.97 -19.66
N CYS A 426 -17.03 -9.41 -18.42
CA CYS A 426 -15.96 -9.03 -17.49
C CYS A 426 -14.79 -9.99 -17.61
N GLY A 427 -13.62 -9.46 -17.95
CA GLY A 427 -12.36 -10.16 -18.06
C GLY A 427 -11.57 -10.20 -16.75
N GLN A 428 -10.28 -10.50 -16.87
CA GLN A 428 -9.35 -10.56 -15.74
C GLN A 428 -9.15 -9.20 -15.05
N CYS A 429 -8.58 -9.23 -13.85
CA CYS A 429 -8.17 -8.03 -13.14
C CYS A 429 -7.11 -7.27 -13.95
N LYS A 430 -7.12 -5.93 -13.86
CA LYS A 430 -6.11 -5.06 -14.49
C LYS A 430 -4.74 -5.36 -13.90
N VAL A 431 -3.68 -5.04 -14.65
CA VAL A 431 -2.28 -5.24 -14.21
C VAL A 431 -2.07 -4.59 -12.82
N GLY A 432 -1.51 -5.35 -11.88
CA GLY A 432 -1.34 -4.93 -10.48
C GLY A 432 -2.49 -5.33 -9.55
N TYR A 433 -3.54 -5.99 -10.06
CA TYR A 433 -4.65 -6.51 -9.28
C TYR A 433 -4.83 -8.02 -9.53
N VAL A 434 -5.19 -8.74 -8.48
CA VAL A 434 -5.47 -10.19 -8.45
C VAL A 434 -6.85 -10.42 -7.83
N GLY A 435 -7.46 -11.56 -8.14
CA GLY A 435 -8.79 -11.90 -7.66
C GLY A 435 -9.74 -12.29 -8.79
N ASN A 436 -11.04 -12.30 -8.50
CA ASN A 436 -12.07 -12.74 -9.43
C ASN A 436 -13.29 -11.79 -9.38
N GLN A 437 -14.26 -12.03 -10.27
CA GLN A 437 -15.45 -11.20 -10.36
C GLN A 437 -16.36 -11.30 -9.12
N THR A 438 -16.24 -12.36 -8.31
CA THR A 438 -17.11 -12.62 -7.14
C THR A 438 -16.54 -12.03 -5.84
N ALA A 439 -15.23 -12.14 -5.63
CA ALA A 439 -14.50 -11.70 -4.44
C ALA A 439 -13.95 -10.27 -4.58
N GLY A 440 -13.85 -9.74 -5.80
CA GLY A 440 -13.22 -8.45 -6.06
C GLY A 440 -11.84 -8.60 -6.70
N CYS A 441 -11.41 -7.57 -7.42
CA CYS A 441 -10.01 -7.41 -7.83
C CYS A 441 -9.28 -6.56 -6.78
N TYR A 442 -8.40 -7.18 -6.01
CA TYR A 442 -7.58 -6.54 -4.98
C TYR A 442 -6.16 -6.31 -5.49
N PRO A 443 -5.46 -5.25 -5.03
CA PRO A 443 -4.08 -5.02 -5.42
C PRO A 443 -3.20 -6.21 -5.08
N ARG A 444 -2.31 -6.60 -6.01
CA ARG A 444 -1.32 -7.65 -5.79
C ARG A 444 -0.30 -7.13 -4.79
N ARG A 445 -0.21 -7.78 -3.62
CA ARG A 445 0.79 -7.47 -2.60
C ARG A 445 2.18 -7.66 -3.20
N SER A 446 3.03 -6.65 -3.14
CA SER A 446 4.40 -6.75 -3.62
C SER A 446 5.31 -5.73 -2.93
N CYS A 447 6.52 -6.13 -2.59
CA CYS A 447 7.53 -5.22 -2.04
C CYS A 447 8.19 -4.33 -3.12
N ALA A 448 8.03 -4.67 -4.40
CA ALA A 448 8.71 -4.00 -5.52
C ALA A 448 8.19 -2.57 -5.80
N THR A 449 7.00 -2.20 -5.29
CA THR A 449 6.43 -0.87 -5.51
C THR A 449 5.67 -0.40 -4.28
N LEU A 450 6.03 0.78 -3.74
CA LEU A 450 5.45 1.36 -2.52
C LEU A 450 3.92 1.48 -2.55
N SER A 451 3.31 1.58 -3.73
CA SER A 451 1.84 1.66 -3.90
C SER A 451 1.11 0.35 -3.55
N PHE A 452 1.84 -0.75 -3.44
CA PHE A 452 1.30 -2.10 -3.21
C PHE A 452 1.99 -2.83 -2.05
N ASN A 453 2.75 -2.10 -1.23
CA ASN A 453 3.35 -2.63 -0.01
C ASN A 453 2.24 -2.80 1.05
N PRO A 454 1.95 -4.03 1.52
CA PRO A 454 0.94 -4.26 2.55
C PRO A 454 1.40 -3.93 3.97
N CYS A 455 2.70 -3.72 4.17
CA CYS A 455 3.32 -3.54 5.48
C CYS A 455 3.15 -2.13 6.05
N ASP A 456 3.32 -2.00 7.37
CA ASP A 456 3.37 -0.71 8.05
C ASP A 456 4.50 0.17 7.50
N SER A 457 4.34 1.50 7.63
CA SER A 457 5.40 2.48 7.37
C SER A 457 6.69 2.22 8.14
N ASN A 458 6.58 1.61 9.32
CA ASN A 458 7.69 1.24 10.19
C ASN A 458 8.02 -0.25 10.09
N ALA A 459 7.61 -0.92 9.01
CA ALA A 459 7.96 -2.31 8.72
C ALA A 459 8.75 -2.42 7.41
N HIS A 460 9.60 -3.43 7.36
CA HIS A 460 10.26 -3.87 6.15
C HIS A 460 9.44 -4.99 5.50
N CYS A 461 9.26 -4.88 4.18
CA CYS A 461 8.54 -5.86 3.36
C CYS A 461 9.53 -6.92 2.88
N ILE A 462 9.22 -8.19 3.12
CA ILE A 462 10.05 -9.33 2.77
C ILE A 462 9.26 -10.19 1.78
N MET A 463 9.93 -10.58 0.69
CA MET A 463 9.37 -11.51 -0.30
C MET A 463 9.85 -12.92 0.07
N GLU A 464 8.92 -13.78 0.45
CA GLU A 464 9.22 -15.18 0.75
C GLU A 464 9.47 -15.98 -0.53
N ARG A 465 10.14 -17.13 -0.40
CA ARG A 465 10.46 -18.01 -1.55
C ARG A 465 9.21 -18.50 -2.29
N ASN A 466 8.09 -18.68 -1.57
CA ASN A 466 6.78 -19.05 -2.13
C ASN A 466 6.07 -17.90 -2.89
N GLY A 467 6.67 -16.71 -2.93
CA GLY A 467 6.11 -15.52 -3.57
C GLY A 467 5.06 -14.78 -2.72
N GLU A 468 4.84 -15.20 -1.48
CA GLU A 468 4.07 -14.45 -0.48
C GLU A 468 4.87 -13.26 0.05
N VAL A 469 4.14 -12.31 0.64
CA VAL A 469 4.71 -11.09 1.21
C VAL A 469 4.55 -11.17 2.72
N SER A 470 5.67 -11.27 3.43
CA SER A 470 5.74 -11.15 4.88
C SER A 470 6.20 -9.73 5.25
N CYS A 471 5.80 -9.28 6.44
CA CYS A 471 6.13 -7.96 6.96
C CYS A 471 6.79 -8.13 8.32
N ALA A 472 7.92 -7.45 8.54
CA ALA A 472 8.60 -7.44 9.82
C ALA A 472 8.78 -5.99 10.28
N CYS A 473 8.45 -5.69 11.54
CA CYS A 473 8.67 -4.34 12.07
C CYS A 473 10.17 -3.99 12.10
N ASN A 474 10.50 -2.72 11.89
CA ASN A 474 11.87 -2.24 11.96
C ASN A 474 12.35 -2.21 13.42
N VAL A 475 13.67 -2.28 13.64
CA VAL A 475 14.27 -2.16 14.98
C VAL A 475 13.78 -0.88 15.69
N GLY A 476 13.36 -1.01 16.94
CA GLY A 476 12.67 0.03 17.72
C GLY A 476 11.16 0.07 17.51
N TRP A 477 10.61 -0.93 16.81
CA TRP A 477 9.18 -1.14 16.62
C TRP A 477 8.82 -2.62 16.74
N ALA A 478 7.64 -2.89 17.28
CA ALA A 478 7.10 -4.24 17.47
C ALA A 478 5.67 -4.37 16.95
N GLY A 479 5.26 -5.58 16.60
CA GLY A 479 3.96 -5.85 16.00
C GLY A 479 3.99 -7.00 14.98
N ASN A 480 2.87 -7.22 14.29
CA ASN A 480 2.74 -8.25 13.25
C ASN A 480 3.28 -7.82 11.87
N GLY A 481 4.04 -6.72 11.81
CA GLY A 481 4.58 -6.13 10.58
C GLY A 481 3.56 -5.37 9.71
N ASN A 482 2.27 -5.71 9.76
CA ASN A 482 1.21 -4.93 9.11
C ASN A 482 0.81 -3.70 9.93
N THR A 483 0.92 -3.83 11.25
CA THR A 483 0.73 -2.78 12.25
C THR A 483 1.93 -2.80 13.18
N CYS A 484 2.68 -1.71 13.24
CA CYS A 484 3.84 -1.60 14.11
C CYS A 484 3.66 -0.47 15.13
N GLY A 485 4.03 -0.74 16.37
CA GLY A 485 4.05 0.19 17.51
C GLY A 485 5.47 0.47 17.95
N THR A 486 5.65 1.49 18.80
CA THR A 486 6.96 1.77 19.39
C THR A 486 7.34 0.65 20.35
N ASP A 487 8.60 0.25 20.28
CA ASP A 487 9.24 -0.73 21.14
C ASP A 487 10.50 -0.06 21.69
N THR A 488 10.44 0.34 22.97
CA THR A 488 11.43 1.22 23.60
C THR A 488 12.72 0.51 23.95
N ASP A 489 12.64 -0.75 24.34
CA ASP A 489 13.73 -1.58 24.88
C ASP A 489 14.14 -2.73 23.94
N ILE A 490 13.44 -2.88 22.81
CA ILE A 490 13.81 -3.70 21.65
C ILE A 490 13.78 -5.19 22.00
N ASP A 491 12.71 -5.62 22.65
CA ASP A 491 12.47 -7.02 23.00
C ASP A 491 11.40 -7.70 22.13
N GLY A 492 10.80 -6.94 21.21
CA GLY A 492 9.79 -7.43 20.28
C GLY A 492 8.34 -7.26 20.77
N TYR A 493 8.10 -6.61 21.90
CA TYR A 493 6.76 -6.22 22.35
C TYR A 493 6.57 -4.70 22.33
N PRO A 494 5.41 -4.20 21.89
CA PRO A 494 5.18 -2.76 21.80
C PRO A 494 4.81 -2.18 23.18
N ASP A 495 5.22 -0.93 23.44
CA ASP A 495 4.92 -0.21 24.69
C ASP A 495 3.40 -0.12 25.00
N ARG A 496 2.57 -0.30 23.97
CA ARG A 496 1.11 -0.25 24.03
C ARG A 496 0.52 -1.31 23.13
N SER A 497 -0.60 -1.89 23.56
CA SER A 497 -1.34 -2.86 22.77
C SER A 497 -1.77 -2.27 21.41
N LEU A 498 -1.52 -3.03 20.35
CA LEU A 498 -1.80 -2.67 18.97
C LEU A 498 -3.08 -3.35 18.47
N PRO A 499 -3.88 -2.68 17.62
CA PRO A 499 -5.12 -3.24 17.07
C PRO A 499 -4.83 -4.16 15.87
N CYS A 500 -4.11 -5.26 16.09
CA CYS A 500 -3.90 -6.25 15.05
C CYS A 500 -5.09 -7.22 14.92
N MET A 501 -5.36 -7.66 13.70
CA MET A 501 -6.56 -8.44 13.35
C MET A 501 -6.37 -9.95 13.57
N ASP A 502 -5.12 -10.37 13.70
CA ASP A 502 -4.61 -11.74 13.79
C ASP A 502 -4.33 -12.19 15.23
N ASN A 503 -4.57 -11.33 16.23
CA ASN A 503 -4.25 -11.59 17.64
C ASN A 503 -2.79 -12.04 17.85
N ASP A 504 -1.86 -11.52 17.05
CA ASP A 504 -0.44 -11.82 17.20
C ASP A 504 0.06 -11.44 18.60
N LYS A 505 0.89 -12.30 19.20
CA LYS A 505 1.44 -12.08 20.54
C LYS A 505 2.25 -10.77 20.61
N HIS A 506 2.94 -10.41 19.54
CA HIS A 506 3.76 -9.19 19.44
C HIS A 506 2.91 -7.91 19.26
N CYS A 507 1.58 -8.00 19.33
CA CYS A 507 0.69 -6.85 19.45
C CYS A 507 0.20 -6.59 20.86
N LYS A 508 0.47 -7.51 21.80
CA LYS A 508 0.13 -7.31 23.21
C LYS A 508 1.01 -6.21 23.76
N GLN A 509 0.50 -5.52 24.77
CA GLN A 509 1.30 -4.51 25.45
C GLN A 509 2.44 -5.20 26.20
N ASP A 510 3.63 -4.63 26.11
CA ASP A 510 4.75 -5.00 26.94
C ASP A 510 4.47 -4.72 28.44
N ASN A 511 4.64 -5.75 29.26
CA ASN A 511 4.48 -5.70 30.71
C ASN A 511 5.69 -5.08 31.44
N CYS A 512 6.80 -4.81 30.76
CA CYS A 512 7.99 -4.14 31.27
C CYS A 512 8.67 -3.15 30.30
N ILE A 513 7.91 -2.20 29.73
CA ILE A 513 8.25 -1.09 28.78
C ILE A 513 9.72 -0.57 28.69
N TYR A 514 10.51 -0.62 29.76
CA TYR A 514 11.88 -0.10 29.80
C TYR A 514 12.96 -1.15 30.08
N THR A 515 12.56 -2.41 30.25
CA THR A 515 13.43 -3.50 30.67
C THR A 515 13.18 -4.70 29.75
N PRO A 516 14.12 -5.00 28.84
CA PRO A 516 13.91 -6.03 27.84
C PRO A 516 13.55 -7.39 28.48
N ASN A 517 12.37 -7.90 28.17
CA ASN A 517 11.89 -9.19 28.65
C ASN A 517 11.04 -9.89 27.59
N SER A 518 11.65 -10.21 26.44
CA SER A 518 11.00 -10.84 25.26
C SER A 518 10.19 -12.12 25.50
N GLY A 519 10.28 -12.74 26.68
CA GLY A 519 9.39 -13.84 27.09
C GLY A 519 8.05 -13.38 27.69
N GLN A 520 7.97 -12.14 28.15
CA GLN A 520 6.85 -11.51 28.88
C GLN A 520 6.35 -12.35 30.05
N GLU A 521 7.25 -13.00 30.77
CA GLU A 521 6.93 -13.75 31.99
C GLU A 521 6.31 -12.82 33.05
N ASP A 522 5.27 -13.34 33.71
CA ASP A 522 4.41 -12.65 34.68
C ASP A 522 3.79 -13.73 35.59
N ALA A 523 4.48 -14.03 36.70
CA ALA A 523 4.19 -15.18 37.55
C ALA A 523 2.87 -15.02 38.32
N ASP A 524 2.55 -13.83 38.83
CA ASP A 524 1.32 -13.56 39.56
C ASP A 524 0.14 -13.07 38.68
N ASN A 525 0.42 -12.78 37.40
CA ASN A 525 -0.52 -12.31 36.38
C ASN A 525 -1.20 -10.98 36.73
N ASP A 526 -0.50 -10.08 37.45
CA ASP A 526 -1.01 -8.75 37.76
C ASP A 526 -0.87 -7.76 36.57
N GLY A 527 -0.13 -8.15 35.53
CA GLY A 527 0.14 -7.38 34.31
C GLY A 527 1.45 -6.59 34.33
N ILE A 528 2.27 -6.73 35.37
CA ILE A 528 3.66 -6.28 35.48
C ILE A 528 4.55 -7.51 35.24
N GLY A 529 5.57 -7.40 34.40
CA GLY A 529 6.44 -8.54 34.14
C GLY A 529 7.42 -8.81 35.27
N ASP A 530 7.82 -10.07 35.45
CA ASP A 530 8.70 -10.54 36.55
C ASP A 530 9.99 -9.70 36.67
N GLN A 531 10.50 -9.23 35.53
CA GLN A 531 11.75 -8.50 35.43
C GLN A 531 11.67 -7.06 35.96
N CYS A 532 10.48 -6.45 35.95
CA CYS A 532 10.24 -5.10 36.47
C CYS A 532 9.29 -5.04 37.66
N ASP A 533 8.84 -6.20 38.15
CA ASP A 533 8.08 -6.32 39.39
C ASP A 533 8.98 -6.23 40.65
N GLU A 534 8.48 -5.59 41.70
CA GLU A 534 9.08 -5.62 43.04
C GLU A 534 8.76 -6.90 43.82
N ASP A 535 7.67 -7.59 43.49
CA ASP A 535 7.09 -8.78 44.16
C ASP A 535 6.44 -9.68 43.10
N ALA A 536 7.28 -10.45 42.38
CA ALA A 536 6.89 -11.08 41.12
C ALA A 536 5.86 -12.21 41.29
N ASP A 537 5.77 -12.83 42.46
CA ASP A 537 4.81 -13.90 42.75
C ASP A 537 3.60 -13.44 43.59
N GLY A 538 3.57 -12.15 43.95
CA GLY A 538 2.47 -11.49 44.66
C GLY A 538 2.22 -12.02 46.07
N ASP A 539 3.21 -12.62 46.73
CA ASP A 539 3.03 -13.19 48.07
C ASP A 539 3.13 -12.14 49.21
N GLY A 540 3.62 -10.94 48.88
CA GLY A 540 3.78 -9.80 49.77
C GLY A 540 5.20 -9.63 50.32
N ILE A 541 6.15 -10.47 49.90
CA ILE A 541 7.57 -10.40 50.22
C ILE A 541 8.30 -9.86 48.98
N LYS A 542 9.14 -8.85 49.15
CA LYS A 542 9.84 -8.27 48.01
C LYS A 542 10.85 -9.26 47.44
N ASN A 543 11.04 -9.26 46.13
CA ASN A 543 12.00 -10.09 45.38
C ASN A 543 13.42 -10.15 45.97
N VAL A 544 13.88 -9.10 46.67
CA VAL A 544 15.22 -9.02 47.28
C VAL A 544 15.33 -9.68 48.66
N GLU A 545 14.19 -9.90 49.32
CA GLU A 545 14.05 -10.54 50.63
C GLU A 545 13.43 -11.94 50.51
N ASP A 546 12.90 -12.27 49.33
CA ASP A 546 12.22 -13.52 49.01
C ASP A 546 13.20 -14.59 48.53
N ASN A 547 13.19 -15.75 49.19
CA ASN A 547 13.98 -16.93 48.79
C ASN A 547 13.31 -17.79 47.70
N CYS A 548 12.08 -17.47 47.27
CA CYS A 548 11.40 -18.09 46.15
C CYS A 548 10.65 -17.08 45.27
N ARG A 549 11.42 -16.15 44.68
CA ARG A 549 10.96 -15.02 43.86
C ARG A 549 9.78 -15.24 42.90
N LEU A 550 9.63 -16.44 42.32
CA LEU A 550 8.62 -16.76 41.30
C LEU A 550 7.52 -17.71 41.81
N MET A 551 7.57 -18.11 43.07
CA MET A 551 6.78 -19.19 43.66
C MET A 551 6.35 -18.85 45.09
N SER A 552 5.09 -18.40 45.22
CA SER A 552 4.53 -17.88 46.47
C SER A 552 4.79 -18.74 47.71
N ASN A 553 5.55 -18.22 48.67
CA ASN A 553 5.93 -18.92 49.91
C ASN A 553 6.09 -17.97 51.13
N LYS A 554 4.94 -17.52 51.65
CA LYS A 554 4.85 -16.58 52.79
C LYS A 554 5.55 -17.01 54.07
N ASP A 555 5.89 -18.29 54.23
CA ASP A 555 6.60 -18.80 55.40
C ASP A 555 8.12 -18.71 55.27
N GLN A 556 8.66 -18.49 54.06
CA GLN A 556 10.09 -18.40 53.73
C GLN A 556 10.87 -19.57 54.32
N GLN A 557 10.27 -20.75 54.38
CA GLN A 557 10.94 -21.92 54.92
C GLN A 557 12.11 -22.31 54.02
N ASN A 558 13.26 -22.60 54.62
CA ASN A 558 14.47 -23.04 53.94
C ASN A 558 15.22 -23.99 54.89
N SER A 559 15.21 -25.28 54.55
CA SER A 559 15.62 -26.38 55.42
C SER A 559 17.13 -26.63 55.42
N ASP A 560 17.82 -26.34 54.32
CA ASP A 560 19.26 -26.58 54.15
C ASP A 560 20.12 -25.30 54.17
N THR A 561 19.45 -24.15 54.27
CA THR A 561 19.99 -22.79 54.40
C THR A 561 20.74 -22.27 53.18
N ASP A 562 20.42 -22.78 51.99
CA ASP A 562 20.97 -22.25 50.74
C ASP A 562 20.21 -20.97 50.28
N SER A 563 20.32 -20.56 49.01
CA SER A 563 19.66 -19.32 48.55
C SER A 563 18.18 -19.49 48.17
N PHE A 564 17.71 -20.73 48.01
CA PHE A 564 16.36 -21.08 47.57
C PHE A 564 15.52 -21.57 48.77
N GLY A 565 14.23 -21.25 48.79
CA GLY A 565 13.31 -21.75 49.81
C GLY A 565 12.74 -23.13 49.44
N ASP A 566 12.27 -23.88 50.44
CA ASP A 566 11.71 -25.23 50.28
C ASP A 566 10.58 -25.32 49.22
N ALA A 567 9.93 -24.20 48.91
CA ALA A 567 8.84 -24.14 47.94
C ALA A 567 9.31 -24.18 46.47
N CYS A 568 10.52 -23.69 46.19
CA CYS A 568 11.10 -23.56 44.86
C CYS A 568 12.45 -24.28 44.72
N ASP A 569 12.91 -24.93 45.78
CA ASP A 569 14.13 -25.71 45.82
C ASP A 569 13.87 -27.15 45.32
N ASN A 570 14.53 -27.55 44.25
CA ASN A 570 14.47 -28.90 43.70
C ASN A 570 15.28 -29.93 44.51
N CYS A 571 16.05 -29.50 45.51
CA CYS A 571 16.70 -30.35 46.51
C CYS A 571 16.57 -29.79 47.94
N PRO A 572 15.37 -29.77 48.55
CA PRO A 572 15.07 -29.06 49.81
C PRO A 572 15.95 -29.37 51.05
N ASN A 573 16.76 -30.41 51.01
CA ASN A 573 17.60 -30.84 52.14
C ASN A 573 19.10 -30.84 51.81
N VAL A 574 19.49 -30.44 50.60
CA VAL A 574 20.86 -30.54 50.10
C VAL A 574 21.22 -29.26 49.34
N PRO A 575 22.14 -28.42 49.88
CA PRO A 575 22.40 -27.10 49.30
C PRO A 575 22.87 -27.17 47.84
N ASN A 576 22.13 -26.52 46.93
CA ASN A 576 22.40 -26.49 45.49
C ASN A 576 21.95 -25.17 44.85
N ILE A 577 22.77 -24.13 45.06
CA ILE A 577 22.52 -22.75 44.58
C ILE A 577 22.34 -22.65 43.05
N ASP A 578 22.82 -23.60 42.28
CA ASP A 578 22.64 -23.62 40.83
C ASP A 578 21.30 -24.22 40.38
N GLN A 579 20.56 -24.89 41.28
CA GLN A 579 19.27 -25.54 41.01
C GLN A 579 19.29 -26.40 39.74
N LYS A 580 20.46 -26.95 39.40
CA LYS A 580 20.65 -27.67 38.15
C LYS A 580 19.88 -28.99 38.20
N ASP A 581 19.11 -29.24 37.15
CA ASP A 581 18.29 -30.43 36.95
C ASP A 581 18.52 -30.86 35.48
N THR A 582 19.32 -31.91 35.28
CA THR A 582 19.81 -32.30 33.95
C THR A 582 18.74 -32.99 33.11
N ASP A 583 17.84 -33.77 33.71
CA ASP A 583 16.76 -34.47 33.03
C ASP A 583 15.40 -33.74 33.10
N ASN A 584 15.34 -32.62 33.83
CA ASN A 584 14.16 -31.78 34.07
C ASN A 584 13.00 -32.55 34.71
N ASN A 585 13.30 -33.53 35.58
CA ASN A 585 12.30 -34.31 36.29
C ASN A 585 11.73 -33.59 37.54
N GLY A 586 12.33 -32.48 37.94
CA GLY A 586 11.96 -31.67 39.10
C GLY A 586 12.74 -32.00 40.39
N GLU A 587 13.65 -32.98 40.35
CA GLU A 587 14.64 -33.30 41.38
C GLU A 587 16.02 -32.81 40.91
N GLY A 588 16.73 -32.03 41.74
CA GLY A 588 18.00 -31.46 41.31
C GLY A 588 19.16 -32.47 41.31
N ASP A 589 20.17 -32.20 40.49
CA ASP A 589 21.41 -32.99 40.35
C ASP A 589 22.09 -33.31 41.69
N ALA A 590 21.92 -32.44 42.70
CA ALA A 590 22.56 -32.58 44.00
C ALA A 590 21.95 -33.68 44.89
N CYS A 591 20.68 -34.00 44.67
CA CYS A 591 19.94 -35.00 45.44
C CYS A 591 19.48 -36.19 44.60
N ASP A 592 19.48 -36.05 43.27
CA ASP A 592 19.18 -37.13 42.33
C ASP A 592 20.34 -38.14 42.22
N ASN A 593 19.99 -39.42 42.15
CA ASN A 593 20.93 -40.54 42.02
C ASN A 593 21.11 -41.02 40.58
N ASP A 594 20.36 -40.45 39.64
CA ASP A 594 20.34 -40.74 38.20
C ASP A 594 20.04 -39.44 37.44
N ILE A 595 21.02 -38.53 37.41
CA ILE A 595 20.78 -37.12 37.05
C ILE A 595 20.37 -36.92 35.59
N ASP A 596 20.67 -37.87 34.70
CA ASP A 596 20.29 -37.79 33.28
C ASP A 596 19.07 -38.68 32.92
N GLY A 597 18.54 -39.42 33.90
CA GLY A 597 17.30 -40.16 33.78
C GLY A 597 17.36 -41.34 32.81
N ASP A 598 18.55 -41.88 32.53
CA ASP A 598 18.76 -42.96 31.58
C ASP A 598 18.48 -44.37 32.19
N GLY A 599 18.28 -44.41 33.52
CA GLY A 599 17.99 -45.59 34.31
C GLY A 599 19.21 -46.21 35.00
N ILE A 600 20.38 -45.57 34.90
CA ILE A 600 21.66 -46.03 35.44
C ILE A 600 22.12 -45.03 36.50
N GLN A 601 22.44 -45.55 37.70
CA GLN A 601 22.84 -44.67 38.79
C GLN A 601 24.16 -43.95 38.48
N ASN A 602 24.30 -42.70 38.88
CA ASN A 602 25.47 -41.82 38.66
C ASN A 602 26.83 -42.51 38.93
N VAL A 603 26.90 -43.41 39.90
CA VAL A 603 28.13 -44.10 40.31
C VAL A 603 28.49 -45.32 39.45
N LEU A 604 27.53 -45.82 38.69
CA LEU A 604 27.67 -46.94 37.75
C LEU A 604 27.70 -46.48 36.30
N ASP A 605 27.33 -45.23 36.07
CA ASP A 605 27.22 -44.62 34.76
C ASP A 605 28.58 -44.09 34.27
N ASN A 606 28.95 -44.45 33.03
CA ASN A 606 30.13 -43.95 32.34
C ASN A 606 29.92 -42.59 31.64
N CYS A 607 28.68 -42.09 31.60
CA CYS A 607 28.32 -40.75 31.17
C CYS A 607 27.25 -40.12 32.08
N PRO A 608 27.56 -39.79 33.34
CA PRO A 608 26.57 -39.37 34.33
C PRO A 608 25.69 -38.17 34.00
N LYS A 609 25.90 -37.44 32.90
CA LYS A 609 25.16 -36.22 32.54
C LYS A 609 24.51 -36.31 31.15
N VAL A 610 24.69 -37.42 30.44
CA VAL A 610 24.30 -37.56 29.03
C VAL A 610 23.63 -38.92 28.86
N PRO A 611 22.31 -38.96 28.62
CA PRO A 611 21.57 -40.20 28.65
C PRO A 611 22.12 -41.22 27.67
N ASN A 612 22.67 -42.32 28.19
CA ASN A 612 23.25 -43.37 27.36
C ASN A 612 22.94 -44.77 27.92
N PRO A 613 21.67 -45.23 27.83
CA PRO A 613 21.21 -46.48 28.44
C PRO A 613 21.98 -47.75 28.02
N MET A 614 22.72 -47.66 26.91
CA MET A 614 23.52 -48.74 26.36
C MET A 614 24.96 -48.79 26.91
N GLN A 615 25.42 -47.76 27.63
CA GLN A 615 26.75 -47.66 28.26
C GLN A 615 27.89 -48.10 27.33
N THR A 616 27.81 -47.68 26.06
CA THR A 616 28.83 -48.05 25.07
C THR A 616 30.10 -47.25 25.34
N ASP A 617 31.24 -47.93 25.31
CA ASP A 617 32.58 -47.39 25.54
C ASP A 617 33.53 -48.17 24.61
N ARG A 618 33.79 -47.62 23.42
CA ARG A 618 34.52 -48.31 22.34
C ARG A 618 36.01 -48.46 22.62
N ASP A 619 36.62 -47.46 23.20
CA ASP A 619 38.07 -47.42 23.42
C ASP A 619 38.48 -47.92 24.82
N GLY A 620 37.51 -48.09 25.73
CA GLY A 620 37.67 -48.70 27.04
C GLY A 620 38.36 -47.79 28.04
N ASP A 621 38.25 -46.48 27.89
CA ASP A 621 38.91 -45.49 28.74
C ASP A 621 38.15 -45.16 30.03
N GLY A 622 36.89 -45.60 30.11
CA GLY A 622 35.98 -45.41 31.24
C GLY A 622 35.01 -44.24 31.10
N VAL A 623 35.05 -43.50 29.99
CA VAL A 623 34.09 -42.49 29.57
C VAL A 623 33.26 -43.08 28.43
N GLY A 624 31.94 -42.96 28.48
CA GLY A 624 31.09 -43.54 27.43
C GLY A 624 31.10 -42.73 26.13
N ASP A 625 30.88 -43.40 24.99
CA ASP A 625 30.87 -42.80 23.65
C ASP A 625 29.98 -41.54 23.54
N ALA A 626 28.89 -41.50 24.33
CA ALA A 626 27.91 -40.41 24.29
C ALA A 626 28.43 -39.09 24.87
N CYS A 627 29.42 -39.16 25.78
CA CYS A 627 30.00 -38.01 26.47
C CYS A 627 31.52 -37.94 26.33
N ASP A 628 32.11 -38.81 25.51
CA ASP A 628 33.52 -38.85 25.22
C ASP A 628 33.87 -37.87 24.09
N SER A 629 34.78 -36.94 24.38
CA SER A 629 35.33 -36.00 23.39
C SER A 629 36.22 -36.66 22.35
N CYS A 630 36.70 -37.90 22.57
CA CYS A 630 37.46 -38.71 21.63
C CYS A 630 37.03 -40.20 21.61
N PRO A 631 35.81 -40.54 21.13
CA PRO A 631 35.20 -41.90 21.23
C PRO A 631 35.98 -43.09 20.65
N GLU A 632 37.07 -42.82 19.93
CA GLU A 632 37.90 -43.81 19.26
C GLU A 632 39.31 -43.91 19.87
N MET A 633 39.68 -43.03 20.82
CA MET A 633 41.03 -42.91 21.37
C MET A 633 41.06 -42.54 22.85
N SER A 634 41.50 -43.51 23.65
CA SER A 634 41.49 -43.42 25.11
C SER A 634 42.07 -42.12 25.67
N ASN A 635 41.22 -41.35 26.33
CA ASN A 635 41.50 -40.06 26.95
C ASN A 635 40.69 -39.86 28.26
N PRO A 636 40.94 -40.67 29.33
CA PRO A 636 40.09 -40.69 30.54
C PRO A 636 39.95 -39.35 31.28
N MET A 637 40.82 -38.39 30.98
CA MET A 637 40.85 -37.07 31.60
C MET A 637 39.98 -36.03 30.86
N GLN A 638 39.51 -36.35 29.64
CA GLN A 638 38.66 -35.48 28.82
C GLN A 638 39.20 -34.04 28.75
N SER A 639 40.53 -33.90 28.52
CA SER A 639 41.16 -32.59 28.43
C SER A 639 40.93 -31.99 27.04
N ASP A 640 40.53 -30.73 27.05
CA ASP A 640 40.22 -29.92 25.88
C ASP A 640 40.76 -28.51 26.16
N VAL A 641 41.88 -28.15 25.53
CA VAL A 641 42.64 -26.92 25.83
C VAL A 641 42.01 -25.67 25.21
N ASP A 642 41.38 -25.78 24.06
CA ASP A 642 40.75 -24.69 23.31
C ASP A 642 39.22 -24.65 23.40
N ASN A 643 38.59 -25.64 24.02
CA ASN A 643 37.16 -25.76 24.32
C ASN A 643 36.29 -25.82 23.06
N ASP A 644 36.72 -26.60 22.06
CA ASP A 644 35.97 -26.83 20.82
C ASP A 644 35.15 -28.14 20.84
N LEU A 645 35.10 -28.83 22.00
CA LEU A 645 34.46 -30.13 22.22
C LEU A 645 35.19 -31.32 21.56
N VAL A 646 36.40 -31.11 21.05
CA VAL A 646 37.31 -32.14 20.58
C VAL A 646 38.44 -32.30 21.61
N GLY A 647 38.63 -33.50 22.15
CA GLY A 647 39.66 -33.71 23.17
C GLY A 647 41.08 -33.61 22.60
N ASP A 648 42.04 -33.15 23.39
CA ASP A 648 43.45 -32.92 22.99
C ASP A 648 44.13 -34.14 22.32
N VAL A 649 43.64 -35.35 22.62
CA VAL A 649 44.17 -36.60 22.08
C VAL A 649 43.78 -36.80 20.62
N CYS A 650 42.60 -36.34 20.22
CA CYS A 650 42.05 -36.44 18.87
C CYS A 650 41.98 -35.10 18.13
N ASP A 651 42.23 -34.00 18.82
CA ASP A 651 42.35 -32.67 18.24
C ASP A 651 43.59 -32.59 17.33
N THR A 652 43.33 -32.28 16.07
CA THR A 652 44.37 -32.11 15.06
C THR A 652 44.62 -30.66 14.68
N ASN A 653 43.74 -29.74 15.12
CA ASN A 653 43.66 -28.34 14.70
C ASN A 653 43.72 -28.17 13.15
N GLN A 654 43.38 -29.22 12.41
CA GLN A 654 43.37 -29.24 10.96
C GLN A 654 41.93 -29.06 10.51
N ASP A 655 41.65 -27.84 10.07
CA ASP A 655 40.39 -27.40 9.48
C ASP A 655 40.78 -26.62 8.22
N LEU A 656 40.69 -27.30 7.08
CA LEU A 656 41.20 -26.81 5.79
C LEU A 656 40.38 -25.62 5.27
N ASP A 657 39.07 -25.64 5.50
CA ASP A 657 38.13 -24.68 4.94
C ASP A 657 37.72 -23.58 5.93
N GLY A 658 38.01 -23.78 7.22
CA GLY A 658 37.87 -22.81 8.29
C GLY A 658 36.45 -22.68 8.82
N ASP A 659 35.63 -23.72 8.72
CA ASP A 659 34.23 -23.71 9.15
C ASP A 659 34.03 -24.00 10.64
N GLY A 660 35.09 -24.44 11.34
CA GLY A 660 35.09 -24.77 12.77
C GLY A 660 35.04 -26.26 13.09
N HIS A 661 34.88 -27.15 12.11
CA HIS A 661 34.98 -28.60 12.27
C HIS A 661 36.32 -29.08 11.72
N GLN A 662 37.03 -29.92 12.48
CA GLN A 662 38.28 -30.47 11.98
C GLN A 662 38.06 -31.47 10.84
N ASP A 663 39.00 -31.56 9.88
CA ASP A 663 38.93 -32.36 8.65
C ASP A 663 38.51 -33.83 8.89
N THR A 664 38.82 -34.42 10.04
CA THR A 664 38.49 -35.82 10.36
C THR A 664 37.05 -36.01 10.85
N ARG A 665 36.36 -34.94 11.22
CA ARG A 665 34.99 -34.91 11.75
C ARG A 665 34.04 -34.10 10.85
N ASP A 666 34.59 -33.41 9.86
CA ASP A 666 33.86 -32.67 8.86
C ASP A 666 33.33 -33.60 7.76
N ASN A 667 32.02 -33.55 7.51
CA ASN A 667 31.37 -34.27 6.41
C ASN A 667 31.56 -33.59 5.03
N CYS A 668 32.13 -32.38 4.98
CA CYS A 668 32.57 -31.67 3.78
C CYS A 668 33.94 -30.95 3.93
N PRO A 669 35.07 -31.66 4.11
CA PRO A 669 36.39 -31.08 4.46
C PRO A 669 37.00 -29.99 3.55
N ASP A 670 36.41 -29.72 2.40
CA ASP A 670 36.88 -28.75 1.41
C ASP A 670 35.90 -27.56 1.23
N ILE A 671 34.69 -27.62 1.81
CA ILE A 671 33.58 -26.69 1.56
C ILE A 671 32.97 -26.25 2.89
N PRO A 672 33.11 -24.97 3.29
CA PRO A 672 32.70 -24.53 4.61
C PRO A 672 31.20 -24.73 4.87
N ASN A 673 30.87 -25.60 5.83
CA ASN A 673 29.50 -25.99 6.15
C ASN A 673 29.29 -26.21 7.66
N SER A 674 29.51 -25.16 8.47
CA SER A 674 29.49 -25.24 9.95
C SER A 674 28.25 -25.88 10.59
N SER A 675 27.12 -25.94 9.87
CA SER A 675 25.90 -26.63 10.31
C SER A 675 25.97 -28.15 10.22
N GLN A 676 26.92 -28.71 9.45
CA GLN A 676 27.11 -30.15 9.18
C GLN A 676 25.80 -30.84 8.83
N LEU A 677 24.98 -30.16 8.01
CA LEU A 677 23.69 -30.70 7.58
C LEU A 677 23.95 -31.87 6.63
N ASP A 678 23.29 -32.99 6.92
CA ASP A 678 23.37 -34.26 6.19
C ASP A 678 21.95 -34.84 6.18
N SER A 679 21.18 -34.46 5.17
CA SER A 679 19.73 -34.65 5.11
C SER A 679 19.32 -36.13 4.96
N ASP A 680 20.16 -36.96 4.34
CA ASP A 680 19.92 -38.39 4.14
C ASP A 680 20.75 -39.31 5.05
N ASN A 681 21.69 -38.73 5.82
CA ASN A 681 22.58 -39.40 6.77
C ASN A 681 23.52 -40.44 6.12
N ASP A 682 24.01 -40.18 4.91
CA ASP A 682 24.98 -41.04 4.23
C ASP A 682 26.45 -40.74 4.63
N GLY A 683 26.66 -39.65 5.37
CA GLY A 683 27.95 -39.18 5.87
C GLY A 683 28.65 -38.15 4.97
N ILE A 684 27.99 -37.70 3.91
CA ILE A 684 28.39 -36.57 3.06
C ILE A 684 27.46 -35.39 3.41
N GLY A 685 28.02 -34.18 3.58
CA GLY A 685 27.17 -33.02 3.90
C GLY A 685 26.47 -32.40 2.68
N ASP A 686 25.28 -31.83 2.88
CA ASP A 686 24.45 -31.22 1.82
C ASP A 686 25.19 -30.18 0.94
N ASP A 687 26.21 -29.51 1.48
CA ASP A 687 26.97 -28.49 0.73
C ASP A 687 28.00 -29.09 -0.26
N CYS A 688 28.37 -30.37 -0.07
CA CYS A 688 29.30 -31.11 -0.93
C CYS A 688 28.69 -32.38 -1.55
N ASP A 689 27.45 -32.72 -1.19
CA ASP A 689 26.63 -33.72 -1.86
C ASP A 689 26.01 -33.15 -3.16
N ASN A 690 25.59 -34.03 -4.06
CA ASN A 690 24.85 -33.70 -5.28
C ASN A 690 23.44 -34.28 -5.30
N ASP A 691 23.06 -35.04 -4.27
CA ASP A 691 21.77 -35.73 -4.10
C ASP A 691 21.42 -35.77 -2.60
N ASP A 692 21.11 -34.60 -2.01
CA ASP A 692 20.92 -34.38 -0.56
C ASP A 692 19.89 -35.33 0.11
N ASP A 693 19.00 -35.94 -0.66
CA ASP A 693 17.95 -36.83 -0.17
C ASP A 693 18.06 -38.28 -0.70
N ASN A 694 19.13 -38.58 -1.42
CA ASN A 694 19.48 -39.88 -1.99
C ASN A 694 18.30 -40.53 -2.77
N ASP A 695 17.46 -39.73 -3.43
CA ASP A 695 16.30 -40.21 -4.18
C ASP A 695 16.64 -40.62 -5.63
N GLY A 696 17.88 -40.32 -6.04
CA GLY A 696 18.45 -40.61 -7.35
C GLY A 696 18.29 -39.48 -8.37
N ILE A 697 17.77 -38.32 -7.97
CA ILE A 697 17.66 -37.10 -8.78
C ILE A 697 18.64 -36.05 -8.26
N PRO A 698 19.63 -35.62 -9.06
CA PRO A 698 20.59 -34.62 -8.59
C PRO A 698 19.98 -33.25 -8.31
N ASP A 699 20.50 -32.55 -7.30
CA ASP A 699 20.00 -31.25 -6.84
C ASP A 699 20.03 -30.18 -7.94
N PHE A 700 21.14 -30.12 -8.69
CA PHE A 700 21.42 -29.05 -9.64
C PHE A 700 21.59 -29.53 -11.09
N GLU A 701 21.86 -30.82 -11.33
CA GLU A 701 22.19 -31.34 -12.67
C GLU A 701 21.00 -31.98 -13.39
N THR A 702 20.83 -31.60 -14.67
CA THR A 702 19.81 -32.18 -15.56
C THR A 702 20.37 -33.38 -16.34
N MET A 703 20.61 -34.50 -15.67
CA MET A 703 20.94 -35.75 -16.35
C MET A 703 19.66 -36.49 -16.76
N GLY A 704 19.42 -36.64 -18.08
CA GLY A 704 18.35 -37.52 -18.59
C GLY A 704 16.99 -36.85 -18.87
N GLY A 705 16.86 -35.54 -18.75
CA GLY A 705 15.66 -34.79 -19.14
C GLY A 705 14.59 -34.66 -18.05
N LEU A 706 14.88 -35.15 -16.84
CA LEU A 706 14.27 -34.68 -15.61
C LEU A 706 14.98 -33.37 -15.22
N GLY A 707 14.22 -32.40 -14.69
CA GLY A 707 14.79 -31.13 -14.23
C GLY A 707 15.73 -31.32 -13.04
N PRO A 708 16.34 -30.25 -12.50
CA PRO A 708 16.91 -30.29 -11.15
C PRO A 708 15.82 -30.72 -10.16
N ASP A 709 16.21 -31.33 -9.04
CA ASP A 709 15.26 -31.77 -8.03
C ASP A 709 14.37 -30.62 -7.53
N ASN A 710 13.06 -30.84 -7.57
CA ASN A 710 12.06 -29.88 -7.09
C ASN A 710 11.76 -29.96 -5.58
N CYS A 711 12.21 -31.02 -4.87
CA CYS A 711 12.14 -31.10 -3.42
C CYS A 711 13.46 -31.60 -2.79
N ARG A 712 14.59 -30.97 -3.12
CA ARG A 712 15.99 -31.25 -2.67
C ARG A 712 16.24 -32.03 -1.37
N LEU A 713 15.50 -31.76 -0.30
CA LEU A 713 15.74 -32.36 1.03
C LEU A 713 14.71 -33.45 1.40
N ILE A 714 13.78 -33.78 0.50
CA ILE A 714 12.64 -34.66 0.76
C ILE A 714 12.50 -35.66 -0.39
N PRO A 715 12.80 -36.95 -0.15
CA PRO A 715 12.90 -37.95 -1.19
C PRO A 715 11.62 -38.03 -2.03
N ASN A 716 11.71 -37.68 -3.31
CA ASN A 716 10.57 -37.67 -4.22
C ASN A 716 10.92 -38.13 -5.65
N PRO A 717 11.29 -39.42 -5.86
CA PRO A 717 11.87 -39.90 -7.14
C PRO A 717 10.99 -39.70 -8.40
N ASN A 718 9.72 -39.39 -8.21
CA ASN A 718 8.74 -39.16 -9.27
C ASN A 718 8.60 -37.68 -9.69
N GLN A 719 9.26 -36.75 -8.99
CA GLN A 719 9.33 -35.31 -9.33
C GLN A 719 7.95 -34.70 -9.64
N LYS A 720 6.96 -35.03 -8.79
CA LYS A 720 5.56 -34.71 -9.05
C LYS A 720 5.26 -33.29 -8.58
N ASP A 721 5.16 -32.36 -9.53
CA ASP A 721 4.62 -31.00 -9.32
C ASP A 721 3.27 -30.85 -10.03
N SER A 722 2.16 -30.91 -9.27
CA SER A 722 0.81 -30.73 -9.83
C SER A 722 0.40 -29.28 -10.01
N ASP A 723 1.13 -28.33 -9.39
CA ASP A 723 0.78 -26.91 -9.31
C ASP A 723 1.81 -26.08 -10.07
N VAL A 724 2.12 -26.50 -11.30
CA VAL A 724 3.14 -25.87 -12.13
C VAL A 724 2.88 -24.36 -12.22
N SER A 725 3.76 -23.57 -11.62
CA SER A 725 3.91 -22.14 -11.89
C SER A 725 4.56 -21.99 -13.26
N ILE A 726 3.77 -22.20 -14.33
CA ILE A 726 4.25 -22.29 -15.72
C ILE A 726 4.89 -20.97 -16.17
N PHE A 727 6.22 -20.93 -16.18
CA PHE A 727 6.99 -20.22 -17.20
C PHE A 727 7.52 -21.25 -18.18
N TYR A 728 6.76 -21.61 -19.22
CA TYR A 728 7.28 -21.82 -20.58
C TYR A 728 6.12 -21.87 -21.59
N LEU A 729 6.30 -21.11 -22.67
CA LEU A 729 5.51 -21.19 -23.90
C LEU A 729 5.54 -22.63 -24.43
N ASN A 730 4.37 -23.27 -24.54
CA ASN A 730 4.22 -24.39 -25.45
C ASN A 730 2.91 -24.32 -26.22
N ILE A 731 3.04 -24.14 -27.54
CA ILE A 731 1.99 -24.28 -28.52
C ILE A 731 1.98 -25.75 -28.95
N SER A 732 0.95 -26.52 -28.58
CA SER A 732 0.48 -27.66 -29.39
C SER A 732 -0.87 -28.22 -28.95
N SER A 733 -1.85 -28.06 -29.85
CA SER A 733 -3.02 -28.90 -30.20
C SER A 733 -3.77 -29.73 -29.14
N LEU A 734 -5.02 -29.31 -28.91
CA LEU A 734 -6.28 -30.09 -28.89
C LEU A 734 -6.18 -31.62 -29.00
N SER A 735 -6.73 -32.34 -28.01
CA SER A 735 -7.95 -33.15 -28.16
C SER A 735 -8.37 -33.85 -26.86
N ASP A 736 -9.68 -33.78 -26.60
CA ASP A 736 -10.52 -34.71 -25.84
C ASP A 736 -10.87 -34.45 -24.35
N ASN A 737 -12.19 -34.52 -24.16
CA ASN A 737 -12.99 -34.23 -22.98
C ASN A 737 -12.90 -35.33 -21.91
N THR A 738 -12.57 -34.97 -20.66
CA THR A 738 -13.32 -35.37 -19.44
C THR A 738 -12.71 -34.73 -18.19
N PHE A 739 -13.48 -33.94 -17.44
CA PHE A 739 -13.11 -33.44 -16.11
C PHE A 739 -13.83 -34.27 -15.04
N TYR A 740 -13.05 -34.88 -14.14
CA TYR A 740 -13.51 -35.29 -12.82
C TYR A 740 -12.82 -34.40 -11.78
N LEU A 741 -13.61 -33.63 -11.05
CA LEU A 741 -13.22 -32.96 -9.80
C LEU A 741 -12.89 -34.04 -8.77
N ASN A 742 -11.68 -34.03 -8.21
CA ASN A 742 -11.43 -34.58 -6.88
C ASN A 742 -10.22 -33.90 -6.23
N SER A 743 -10.48 -33.44 -5.00
CA SER A 743 -9.59 -33.31 -3.86
C SER A 743 -8.39 -32.38 -3.99
N TRP A 744 -8.53 -31.23 -3.33
CA TRP A 744 -7.43 -30.40 -2.86
C TRP A 744 -6.62 -31.20 -1.84
N HIS A 745 -5.42 -31.62 -2.21
CA HIS A 745 -4.37 -31.91 -1.26
C HIS A 745 -3.28 -30.88 -1.50
N PHE A 746 -3.09 -29.99 -0.53
CA PHE A 746 -1.86 -29.23 -0.39
C PHE A 746 -0.72 -30.25 -0.28
N PHE A 747 0.09 -30.34 -1.33
CA PHE A 747 1.48 -30.74 -1.22
C PHE A 747 2.28 -29.55 -1.75
N THR A 748 2.48 -28.59 -0.87
CA THR A 748 3.70 -27.81 -0.89
C THR A 748 4.79 -28.75 -0.36
N CYS A 749 5.89 -28.97 -1.10
CA CYS A 749 7.16 -28.99 -0.36
C CYS A 749 7.27 -27.58 0.29
#